data_AF-A0AAV5KT50-F1
#
_entry.id   AF-A0AAV5KT50-F1
#
_cell.length_a   1.000
_cell.length_b   1.000
_cell.length_c   1.000
_cell.angle_alpha   90.00
_cell.angle_beta   90.00
_cell.angle_gamma   90.00
#
_symmetry.space_group_name_H-M   'P 1'
#
loop_
_entity.id
_entity.type
_entity.pdbx_description
1 polymer ?
#
loop_
_entity_poly.entity_id
_entity_poly.type
_entity_poly.pdbx_seq_one_letter_code
_entity_poly.pdbx_strand_id
1 'polypeptide(L)'
;MYHHRPLSLVLKFLFNLLLLLASHADPDQPCSKKSSLIGFQSEFTMVQNQLRGLLTIVDDCTFEVSQFDMLSGSDVHWWGSVAPDFTNLTHGFVISDHNLNQTYKNASFNVHLVKNISWDQIQVLSVWDLPTASDFGHILLPHGSDASSPPSPSSEDNLISGQLHRVPTMFDNCKVLSKNYRIRWSLNESANSIEIGLEAATGTQNYMAFGWANPNSTSGLMSGADVAVTGFTEEGLPFADDFFITKYSECLVDKDGSAIGVCPDTIYEPNDPVGLVNNTVLIYGHRRDGVSFVRYRRPLKSVDNKYDLHVNHMENMTAIWALGLMRPPDTLRPYYLPQNHGGPRSVMYGHLVLNASEHFDDCLGPLDAEDKEDQDLIIADASMPLVVTTGIELHYPNPPNPSKVLYINKKEAPVLRVERGVPVKFSVQAGHDVALYITSDVLGGNATLRNKTEIIYAGGPESEGVPASPFELVWAPDRNTPDQVYYQSVYHQKMGWRVQVVDGGLSDMYNNSVVLDDQQVTFFWTLSKDSISIAARGDKKSGYLAIGFGSGMVNSYAYVGWVDNIGIGHVNTYWIDGKDPSNVHPTSENLTYVRCKSENGIITLEFTRPLKPSCSHDDRPECKNIVDPTTPLKVIWAMGARWTNEHLNERNMHSVTSQRPVRVMLMRGSAEAEQDLRPVLAVHGFMMFLAWGILLPGGILAARYLKHVKGNGWYQIHVYLQYSGLAIVLLALLFAVAELRGFHVSSLHVKFGIAAIFLGCLQPMNAFMRPEKPANGQDVSPKRLVWEYFHAIVGRCAVIVGVVALFTGMKHLGDRYGAEDVHGLNLALIVWFLIGALITMYLEYRERQRRKDKTSGRSKWVLGNLEEDDSIDLLSPSRAFAGKESENSGRMEVQLEPLNR
;
A
#
# COMPACT_ATOMS: atom_id res chain seq x y z
N MET A 1 17.90 -56.24 56.16
CA MET A 1 18.48 -55.47 57.29
C MET A 1 19.79 -54.86 56.80
N TYR A 2 19.97 -53.53 56.96
CA TYR A 2 21.18 -52.73 56.67
C TYR A 2 21.59 -52.56 55.19
N HIS A 3 21.80 -51.36 54.62
CA HIS A 3 21.62 -49.98 55.09
C HIS A 3 21.61 -49.02 53.87
N HIS A 4 20.68 -48.06 53.88
CA HIS A 4 20.68 -46.87 53.02
C HIS A 4 21.96 -46.03 53.21
N ARG A 5 22.68 -45.69 52.14
CA ARG A 5 23.58 -44.51 52.02
C ARG A 5 24.16 -44.42 50.59
N PRO A 6 23.47 -43.72 49.67
CA PRO A 6 24.22 -42.70 48.92
C PRO A 6 23.45 -41.39 48.69
N LEU A 7 22.21 -41.27 49.15
CA LEU A 7 21.40 -40.06 48.93
C LEU A 7 21.79 -38.90 49.86
N SER A 8 22.34 -39.20 51.05
CA SER A 8 22.72 -38.16 52.03
C SER A 8 23.99 -37.41 51.68
N LEU A 9 24.94 -38.01 50.95
CA LEU A 9 26.17 -37.33 50.55
C LEU A 9 25.92 -36.36 49.39
N VAL A 10 25.10 -36.76 48.41
CA VAL A 10 24.74 -35.91 47.27
C VAL A 10 23.90 -34.71 47.72
N LEU A 11 22.97 -34.92 48.66
CA LEU A 11 22.17 -33.83 49.21
C LEU A 11 23.01 -32.87 50.07
N LYS A 12 24.01 -33.37 50.81
CA LYS A 12 24.95 -32.50 51.56
C LYS A 12 25.92 -31.74 50.64
N PHE A 13 26.30 -32.34 49.50
CA PHE A 13 27.15 -31.66 48.51
C PHE A 13 26.36 -30.57 47.78
N LEU A 14 25.11 -30.83 47.40
CA LEU A 14 24.21 -29.82 46.83
C LEU A 14 23.83 -28.73 47.83
N PHE A 15 23.64 -29.07 49.12
CA PHE A 15 23.37 -28.08 50.17
C PHE A 15 24.60 -27.22 50.49
N ASN A 16 25.80 -27.80 50.50
CA ASN A 16 27.05 -27.04 50.66
C ASN A 16 27.39 -26.21 49.41
N LEU A 17 27.04 -26.67 48.21
CA LEU A 17 27.19 -25.89 46.97
C LEU A 17 26.17 -24.75 46.91
N LEU A 18 24.95 -24.95 47.42
CA LEU A 18 23.97 -23.86 47.62
C LEU A 18 24.43 -22.87 48.70
N LEU A 19 25.08 -23.34 49.78
CA LEU A 19 25.63 -22.46 50.82
C LEU A 19 26.85 -21.68 50.35
N LEU A 20 27.69 -22.25 49.48
CA LEU A 20 28.84 -21.56 48.85
C LEU A 20 28.40 -20.56 47.76
N LEU A 21 27.26 -20.78 47.10
CA LEU A 21 26.64 -19.84 46.17
C LEU A 21 25.78 -18.77 46.88
N ALA A 22 25.33 -19.03 48.12
CA ALA A 22 24.57 -18.09 48.95
C ALA A 22 25.43 -17.24 49.89
N SER A 23 26.76 -17.38 49.85
CA SER A 23 27.69 -16.68 50.75
C SER A 23 28.63 -15.70 50.01
N HIS A 24 28.09 -14.91 49.09
CA HIS A 24 28.70 -13.66 48.59
C HIS A 24 27.65 -12.53 48.50
N ALA A 25 26.74 -12.45 49.46
CA ALA A 25 26.17 -11.16 49.84
C ALA A 25 27.13 -10.58 50.89
N ASP A 26 28.06 -9.76 50.41
CA ASP A 26 28.89 -8.91 51.27
C ASP A 26 27.92 -8.09 52.14
N PRO A 27 27.98 -8.17 53.48
CA PRO A 27 27.10 -7.37 54.32
C PRO A 27 27.40 -5.90 54.07
N ASP A 28 26.37 -5.13 53.69
CA ASP A 28 26.45 -3.69 53.46
C ASP A 28 27.29 -3.03 54.56
N GLN A 29 28.47 -2.59 54.18
CA GLN A 29 29.31 -1.77 55.04
C GLN A 29 28.47 -0.51 55.36
N PRO A 30 28.26 -0.17 56.64
CA PRO A 30 27.37 0.93 56.99
C PRO A 30 27.91 2.21 56.36
N CYS A 31 27.13 2.78 55.45
CA CYS A 31 27.50 3.99 54.74
C CYS A 31 27.76 5.14 55.71
N SER A 32 28.87 5.84 55.50
CA SER A 32 29.25 6.93 56.38
C SER A 32 28.29 8.10 56.23
N LYS A 33 28.30 8.98 57.24
CA LYS A 33 27.54 10.23 57.25
C LYS A 33 28.48 11.42 57.41
N LYS A 34 29.34 11.64 56.42
CA LYS A 34 30.41 12.66 56.47
C LYS A 34 30.18 13.82 55.51
N SER A 35 29.38 13.65 54.47
CA SER A 35 29.07 14.70 53.50
C SER A 35 28.31 15.86 54.14
N SER A 36 28.62 17.09 53.70
CA SER A 36 27.88 18.30 54.08
C SER A 36 26.48 18.37 53.46
N LEU A 37 26.16 17.48 52.51
CA LEU A 37 24.89 17.44 51.81
C LEU A 37 23.84 16.54 52.48
N ILE A 38 24.16 15.90 53.60
CA ILE A 38 23.21 15.02 54.30
C ILE A 38 22.06 15.85 54.87
N GLY A 39 20.83 15.44 54.58
CA GLY A 39 19.61 16.18 54.88
C GLY A 39 19.29 17.28 53.87
N PHE A 40 20.10 17.45 52.81
CA PHE A 40 19.75 18.33 51.70
C PHE A 40 18.49 17.81 51.03
N GLN A 41 17.55 18.73 50.79
CA GLN A 41 16.26 18.45 50.18
C GLN A 41 16.03 19.42 49.03
N SER A 42 15.66 18.90 47.86
CA SER A 42 15.32 19.71 46.68
C SER A 42 14.27 19.04 45.83
N GLU A 43 13.40 19.85 45.24
CA GLU A 43 12.47 19.44 44.19
C GLU A 43 13.22 19.30 42.86
N PHE A 44 12.79 18.38 42.00
CA PHE A 44 13.33 18.25 40.65
C PHE A 44 12.88 19.40 39.74
N THR A 45 13.82 19.97 38.99
CA THR A 45 13.48 20.78 37.83
C THR A 45 13.00 19.85 36.73
N MET A 46 11.72 19.95 36.38
CA MET A 46 11.16 19.23 35.22
C MET A 46 11.86 19.71 33.95
N VAL A 47 12.21 18.79 33.05
CA VAL A 47 12.74 19.11 31.71
C VAL A 47 11.96 18.37 30.62
N GLN A 48 11.70 17.07 30.78
CA GLN A 48 10.85 16.24 29.91
C GLN A 48 10.12 15.15 30.70
N ASN A 49 9.32 14.34 30.01
CA ASN A 49 8.58 13.19 30.55
C ASN A 49 7.72 13.50 31.78
N GLN A 50 7.30 14.77 31.89
CA GLN A 50 6.52 15.29 33.02
C GLN A 50 7.10 14.94 34.40
N LEU A 51 8.43 14.92 34.52
CA LEU A 51 9.11 14.53 35.75
C LEU A 51 8.84 15.51 36.89
N ARG A 52 8.41 14.98 38.05
CA ARG A 52 8.30 15.70 39.33
C ARG A 52 8.72 14.81 40.49
N GLY A 53 9.15 15.43 41.56
CA GLY A 53 9.42 14.73 42.82
C GLY A 53 10.34 15.51 43.72
N LEU A 54 10.64 14.92 44.86
CA LEU A 54 11.44 15.48 45.92
C LEU A 54 12.58 14.53 46.26
N LEU A 55 13.81 15.03 46.20
CA LEU A 55 15.01 14.31 46.58
C LEU A 55 15.44 14.73 47.99
N THR A 56 15.80 13.76 48.82
CA THR A 56 16.41 13.96 50.14
C THR A 56 17.66 13.10 50.29
N ILE A 57 18.81 13.70 50.57
CA ILE A 57 20.05 12.95 50.77
C ILE A 57 20.10 12.38 52.19
N VAL A 58 20.22 11.06 52.33
CA VAL A 58 20.10 10.35 53.62
C VAL A 58 21.46 10.07 54.26
N ASP A 59 22.44 9.66 53.46
CA ASP A 59 23.82 9.37 53.85
C ASP A 59 24.78 9.46 52.65
N ASP A 60 26.06 9.12 52.85
CA ASP A 60 27.09 9.26 51.81
C ASP A 60 26.90 8.30 50.61
N CYS A 61 25.98 7.33 50.70
CA CYS A 61 25.72 6.36 49.63
C CYS A 61 24.25 6.34 49.18
N THR A 62 23.34 7.02 49.87
CA THR A 62 21.90 6.80 49.71
C THR A 62 21.15 8.12 49.67
N PHE A 63 20.21 8.22 48.73
CA PHE A 63 19.21 9.28 48.70
C PHE A 63 17.81 8.69 48.58
N GLU A 64 16.85 9.37 49.19
CA GLU A 64 15.43 9.08 49.13
C GLU A 64 14.78 9.96 48.06
N VAL A 65 13.93 9.37 47.25
CA VAL A 65 13.06 10.09 46.32
C VAL A 65 11.62 9.87 46.76
N SER A 66 10.86 10.95 46.89
CA SER A 66 9.45 10.93 47.28
C SER A 66 8.59 11.75 46.32
N GLN A 67 7.28 11.48 46.30
CA GLN A 67 6.32 12.10 45.38
C GLN A 67 6.76 12.04 43.91
N PHE A 68 7.38 10.92 43.51
CA PHE A 68 8.01 10.78 42.21
C PHE A 68 6.97 10.44 41.13
N ASP A 69 6.86 11.33 40.15
CA ASP A 69 6.04 11.23 38.96
C ASP A 69 6.93 11.31 37.73
N MET A 70 6.77 10.37 36.79
CA MET A 70 7.55 10.37 35.55
C MET A 70 6.91 9.44 34.53
N LEU A 71 6.83 9.86 33.26
CA LEU A 71 6.46 8.99 32.14
C LEU A 71 7.63 8.07 31.77
N SER A 72 7.36 6.81 31.45
CA SER A 72 8.38 5.83 31.05
C SER A 72 9.25 6.33 29.88
N GLY A 73 10.57 6.17 29.99
CA GLY A 73 11.52 6.33 28.88
C GLY A 73 11.98 4.99 28.30
N SER A 74 13.01 5.02 27.45
CA SER A 74 13.51 3.81 26.79
C SER A 74 14.55 3.09 27.65
N ASP A 75 15.57 3.81 28.10
CA ASP A 75 16.63 3.29 28.95
C ASP A 75 17.15 4.40 29.87
N VAL A 76 16.45 4.53 31.00
CA VAL A 76 16.51 5.68 31.90
C VAL A 76 17.27 5.34 33.16
N HIS A 77 18.26 6.17 33.47
CA HIS A 77 19.17 5.99 34.59
C HIS A 77 19.29 7.24 35.46
N TRP A 78 19.72 7.03 36.70
CA TRP A 78 20.25 8.10 37.53
C TRP A 78 21.62 8.53 37.01
N TRP A 79 21.76 9.82 36.73
CA TRP A 79 22.91 10.39 36.04
C TRP A 79 23.55 11.50 36.86
N GLY A 80 24.88 11.47 36.95
CA GLY A 80 25.70 12.45 37.63
C GLY A 80 26.51 13.24 36.62
N SER A 81 26.51 14.57 36.77
CA SER A 81 27.38 15.47 36.01
C SER A 81 28.12 16.43 36.95
N VAL A 82 29.31 16.84 36.51
CA VAL A 82 30.16 17.79 37.21
C VAL A 82 29.72 19.24 37.03
N ALA A 83 28.84 19.53 36.06
CA ALA A 83 28.28 20.85 35.79
C ALA A 83 26.99 20.77 34.93
N PRO A 84 26.14 21.82 34.95
CA PRO A 84 24.86 21.82 34.23
C PRO A 84 24.93 22.19 32.74
N ASP A 85 26.11 22.50 32.20
CA ASP A 85 26.24 22.81 30.78
C ASP A 85 26.12 21.56 29.89
N PHE A 86 25.77 21.79 28.62
CA PHE A 86 25.58 20.76 27.60
C PHE A 86 26.74 19.75 27.54
N THR A 87 27.99 20.22 27.58
CA THR A 87 29.16 19.36 27.38
C THR A 87 29.35 18.45 28.59
N ASN A 88 29.16 18.95 29.81
CA ASN A 88 29.30 18.14 31.01
C ASN A 88 28.12 17.18 31.20
N LEU A 89 26.88 17.62 30.94
CA LEU A 89 25.71 16.74 31.02
C LEU A 89 25.82 15.55 30.06
N THR A 90 26.25 15.79 28.81
CA THR A 90 26.43 14.71 27.82
C THR A 90 27.61 13.78 28.11
N HIS A 91 28.59 14.22 28.90
CA HIS A 91 29.73 13.40 29.37
C HIS A 91 29.62 12.91 30.82
N GLY A 92 28.42 12.99 31.41
CA GLY A 92 28.19 12.49 32.76
C GLY A 92 28.32 10.97 32.88
N PHE A 93 27.86 10.42 34.00
CA PHE A 93 27.99 9.01 34.31
C PHE A 93 26.81 8.48 35.10
N VAL A 94 26.54 7.18 34.97
CA VAL A 94 25.49 6.51 35.74
C VAL A 94 25.91 6.42 37.21
N ILE A 95 25.03 6.87 38.11
CA ILE A 95 25.33 6.92 39.56
C ILE A 95 24.72 5.76 40.36
N SER A 96 23.75 5.04 39.79
CA SER A 96 23.04 3.94 40.46
C SER A 96 22.66 2.83 39.46
N ASP A 97 22.65 1.59 39.95
CA ASP A 97 22.16 0.43 39.20
C ASP A 97 20.62 0.37 39.15
N HIS A 98 19.92 1.24 39.89
CA HIS A 98 18.46 1.31 39.88
C HIS A 98 17.95 1.96 38.58
N ASN A 99 17.19 1.21 37.78
CA ASN A 99 16.67 1.67 36.49
C ASN A 99 15.27 2.31 36.60
N LEU A 100 14.96 3.22 35.67
CA LEU A 100 13.73 4.03 35.69
C LEU A 100 12.85 3.81 34.44
N ASN A 101 12.74 2.57 33.95
CA ASN A 101 12.09 2.27 32.66
C ASN A 101 10.56 2.09 32.72
N GLN A 102 9.90 2.61 33.76
CA GLN A 102 8.45 2.49 33.94
C GLN A 102 7.82 3.84 34.28
N THR A 103 6.50 3.94 34.13
CA THR A 103 5.76 5.14 34.55
C THR A 103 5.57 5.14 36.06
N TYR A 104 6.03 6.18 36.73
CA TYR A 104 5.90 6.38 38.17
C TYR A 104 4.72 7.31 38.47
N LYS A 105 3.97 6.98 39.53
CA LYS A 105 2.81 7.75 39.98
C LYS A 105 2.85 7.89 41.51
N ASN A 106 3.28 9.05 41.99
CA ASN A 106 3.48 9.38 43.39
C ASN A 106 4.27 8.29 44.13
N ALA A 107 5.37 7.84 43.51
CA ALA A 107 6.20 6.78 44.07
C ALA A 107 7.18 7.33 45.11
N SER A 108 7.59 6.49 46.06
CA SER A 108 8.66 6.81 47.02
C SER A 108 9.57 5.60 47.22
N PHE A 109 10.87 5.81 47.10
CA PHE A 109 11.87 4.75 47.19
C PHE A 109 13.27 5.31 47.49
N ASN A 110 14.14 4.46 48.01
CA ASN A 110 15.55 4.78 48.25
C ASN A 110 16.42 4.31 47.08
N VAL A 111 17.41 5.11 46.75
CA VAL A 111 18.38 4.83 45.69
C VAL A 111 19.78 4.82 46.28
N HIS A 112 20.52 3.75 45.96
CA HIS A 112 21.90 3.57 46.41
C HIS A 112 22.88 3.92 45.29
N LEU A 113 23.93 4.65 45.65
CA LEU A 113 25.05 4.98 44.78
C LEU A 113 25.95 3.76 44.57
N VAL A 114 26.55 3.64 43.40
CA VAL A 114 27.57 2.61 43.15
C VAL A 114 28.87 2.91 43.93
N LYS A 115 29.62 1.86 44.32
CA LYS A 115 30.71 1.92 45.32
C LYS A 115 31.86 2.93 45.04
N ASN A 116 32.00 3.42 43.82
CA ASN A 116 33.11 4.32 43.42
C ASN A 116 32.70 5.79 43.26
N ILE A 117 31.46 6.15 43.60
CA ILE A 117 30.92 7.49 43.39
C ILE A 117 30.69 8.16 44.74
N SER A 118 31.10 9.41 44.85
CA SER A 118 30.87 10.27 46.02
C SER A 118 30.09 11.51 45.63
N TRP A 119 29.37 12.09 46.59
CA TRP A 119 28.60 13.31 46.40
C TRP A 119 29.44 14.48 45.86
N ASP A 120 30.72 14.55 46.22
CA ASP A 120 31.65 15.61 45.77
C ASP A 120 31.88 15.62 44.24
N GLN A 121 31.60 14.49 43.57
CA GLN A 121 31.75 14.34 42.12
C GLN A 121 30.47 14.71 41.35
N ILE A 122 29.36 14.92 42.06
CA ILE A 122 28.04 15.16 41.48
C ILE A 122 27.66 16.61 41.80
N GLN A 123 27.73 17.49 40.82
CA GLN A 123 27.12 18.81 40.93
C GLN A 123 25.67 18.78 40.46
N VAL A 124 25.36 17.96 39.45
CA VAL A 124 24.03 17.81 38.88
C VAL A 124 23.61 16.36 38.95
N LEU A 125 22.49 16.09 39.61
CA LEU A 125 21.84 14.79 39.63
C LEU A 125 20.63 14.85 38.69
N SER A 126 20.67 14.08 37.61
CA SER A 126 19.67 14.07 36.54
C SER A 126 19.04 12.68 36.40
N VAL A 127 17.81 12.65 35.89
CA VAL A 127 17.18 11.45 35.35
C VAL A 127 17.35 11.49 33.83
N TRP A 128 18.08 10.51 33.29
CA TRP A 128 18.65 10.61 31.94
C TRP A 128 18.32 9.40 31.07
N ASP A 129 17.88 9.64 29.83
CA ASP A 129 17.70 8.59 28.81
C ASP A 129 18.97 8.43 27.96
N LEU A 130 19.56 7.24 27.98
CA LEU A 130 20.81 6.94 27.28
C LEU A 130 20.67 6.94 25.74
N PRO A 131 19.64 6.33 25.13
CA PRO A 131 19.46 6.32 23.68
C PRO A 131 19.41 7.70 23.03
N THR A 132 18.64 8.63 23.62
CA THR A 132 18.47 10.00 23.06
C THR A 132 19.35 11.04 23.74
N ALA A 133 20.17 10.63 24.71
CA ALA A 133 21.01 11.51 25.53
C ALA A 133 20.20 12.69 26.07
N SER A 134 19.04 12.39 26.66
CA SER A 134 18.03 13.36 27.06
C SER A 134 17.92 13.49 28.57
N ASP A 135 17.81 14.73 29.04
CA ASP A 135 17.52 15.02 30.45
C ASP A 135 16.01 15.11 30.67
N PHE A 136 15.46 14.24 31.52
CA PHE A 136 14.05 14.31 31.92
C PHE A 136 13.84 15.32 33.05
N GLY A 137 14.88 15.56 33.84
CA GLY A 137 14.86 16.54 34.92
C GLY A 137 16.02 16.34 35.87
N HIS A 138 16.41 17.42 36.54
CA HIS A 138 17.62 17.44 37.35
C HIS A 138 17.50 18.29 38.61
N ILE A 139 18.48 18.08 39.50
CA ILE A 139 18.70 18.84 40.72
C ILE A 139 20.14 19.34 40.73
N LEU A 140 20.31 20.60 41.13
CA LEU A 140 21.61 21.21 41.35
C LEU A 140 22.01 21.05 42.82
N LEU A 141 23.13 20.39 43.06
CA LEU A 141 23.70 20.22 44.39
C LEU A 141 24.62 21.41 44.71
N PRO A 142 24.51 22.01 45.91
CA PRO A 142 25.36 23.13 46.30
C PRO A 142 26.82 22.68 46.45
N HIS A 143 27.75 23.37 45.79
CA HIS A 143 29.18 23.09 45.87
C HIS A 143 29.90 24.11 46.75
N GLY A 144 30.94 23.67 47.48
CA GLY A 144 31.58 24.41 48.56
C GLY A 144 31.90 25.88 48.23
N SER A 145 31.41 26.78 49.08
CA SER A 145 31.51 28.26 49.10
C SER A 145 30.32 29.08 48.56
N ASP A 146 29.33 28.48 47.88
CA ASP A 146 28.10 29.18 47.44
C ASP A 146 26.86 28.86 48.29
N ALA A 147 27.04 28.54 49.58
CA ALA A 147 25.94 28.37 50.53
C ALA A 147 25.17 29.68 50.84
N SER A 148 25.44 30.77 50.10
CA SER A 148 24.77 32.07 50.26
C SER A 148 24.31 32.74 48.94
N SER A 149 24.32 32.07 47.79
CA SER A 149 23.82 32.67 46.53
C SER A 149 23.37 31.61 45.51
N PRO A 150 22.09 31.58 45.09
CA PRO A 150 21.65 30.72 43.98
C PRO A 150 22.22 31.20 42.63
N PRO A 151 22.50 30.29 41.67
CA PRO A 151 22.95 30.67 40.34
C PRO A 151 21.80 31.27 39.52
N SER A 152 22.07 32.36 38.81
CA SER A 152 21.17 33.00 37.88
C SER A 152 21.10 32.23 36.54
N PRO A 153 19.91 31.93 36.01
CA PRO A 153 19.69 31.82 34.58
C PRO A 153 19.37 33.21 34.02
N SER A 154 19.95 33.49 32.86
CA SER A 154 19.72 34.72 32.10
C SER A 154 18.27 34.81 31.59
N SER A 155 17.46 35.61 32.26
CA SER A 155 16.48 36.54 31.67
C SER A 155 15.90 37.34 32.82
N GLU A 156 15.87 38.65 32.66
CA GLU A 156 15.46 39.66 33.65
C GLU A 156 14.24 39.23 34.47
N ASP A 157 14.43 38.93 35.76
CA ASP A 157 13.34 39.00 36.73
C ASP A 157 13.86 39.44 38.11
N ASN A 158 13.23 40.48 38.62
CA ASN A 158 13.65 41.22 39.80
C ASN A 158 13.52 40.39 41.08
N LEU A 159 14.62 40.34 41.83
CA LEU A 159 14.72 39.79 43.18
C LEU A 159 13.63 40.34 44.13
N ILE A 160 12.85 39.44 44.73
CA ILE A 160 12.30 39.64 46.08
C ILE A 160 12.77 38.48 46.97
N SER A 161 13.57 38.86 47.95
CA SER A 161 14.23 38.05 48.97
C SER A 161 13.27 37.20 49.82
N GLY A 162 13.61 35.92 50.04
CA GLY A 162 13.28 35.22 51.30
C GLY A 162 12.36 33.99 51.24
N GLN A 163 11.87 33.56 50.09
CA GLN A 163 11.18 32.26 49.97
C GLN A 163 12.14 31.19 49.48
N LEU A 164 12.16 30.04 50.16
CA LEU A 164 12.71 28.78 49.69
C LEU A 164 12.39 28.66 48.18
N HIS A 165 13.39 28.60 47.30
CA HIS A 165 13.19 28.55 45.85
C HIS A 165 12.43 27.27 45.48
N ARG A 166 11.10 27.34 45.52
CA ARG A 166 10.21 26.26 45.08
C ARG A 166 10.25 26.21 43.56
N VAL A 167 10.36 25.01 43.00
CA VAL A 167 10.36 24.88 41.54
C VAL A 167 9.00 25.37 41.01
N PRO A 168 8.95 26.15 39.91
CA PRO A 168 7.71 26.78 39.43
C PRO A 168 6.54 25.82 39.15
N THR A 169 6.81 24.53 39.01
CA THR A 169 5.80 23.50 38.69
C THR A 169 5.21 22.81 39.92
N MET A 170 5.70 23.10 41.13
CA MET A 170 5.27 22.48 42.38
C MET A 170 4.29 23.37 43.16
N PHE A 171 3.26 22.75 43.74
CA PHE A 171 2.19 23.39 44.51
C PHE A 171 1.80 22.54 45.70
N ASP A 172 1.10 23.15 46.66
CA ASP A 172 0.60 22.45 47.84
C ASP A 172 -0.64 21.62 47.53
N ASN A 173 -1.47 22.08 46.60
CA ASN A 173 -2.76 21.43 46.32
C ASN A 173 -2.93 21.16 44.82
N CYS A 174 -3.68 20.11 44.51
CA CYS A 174 -4.07 19.76 43.15
C CYS A 174 -5.43 19.06 43.07
N LYS A 175 -6.21 19.43 42.05
CA LYS A 175 -7.50 18.81 41.73
C LYS A 175 -7.60 18.47 40.26
N VAL A 176 -8.08 17.27 39.96
CA VAL A 176 -8.38 16.84 38.59
C VAL A 176 -9.74 17.39 38.17
N LEU A 177 -9.78 18.19 37.09
CA LEU A 177 -11.01 18.76 36.54
C LEU A 177 -11.62 17.84 35.47
N SER A 178 -10.78 17.32 34.59
CA SER A 178 -11.10 16.33 33.57
C SER A 178 -9.91 15.39 33.35
N LYS A 179 -10.05 14.37 32.50
CA LYS A 179 -8.95 13.43 32.18
C LYS A 179 -7.67 14.16 31.74
N ASN A 180 -7.82 15.27 31.03
CA ASN A 180 -6.72 15.99 30.39
C ASN A 180 -6.50 17.39 30.97
N TYR A 181 -7.18 17.78 32.05
CA TYR A 181 -7.08 19.13 32.61
C TYR A 181 -7.12 19.09 34.15
N ARG A 182 -6.15 19.74 34.78
CA ARG A 182 -5.96 19.78 36.23
C ARG A 182 -5.67 21.21 36.68
N ILE A 183 -6.06 21.50 37.92
CA ILE A 183 -5.71 22.75 38.61
C ILE A 183 -4.78 22.43 39.77
N ARG A 184 -3.80 23.30 39.97
CA ARG A 184 -2.89 23.30 41.10
C ARG A 184 -2.95 24.64 41.78
N TRP A 185 -2.86 24.71 43.10
CA TRP A 185 -2.79 26.00 43.77
C TRP A 185 -2.02 25.97 45.09
N SER A 186 -1.46 27.13 45.42
CA SER A 186 -0.79 27.42 46.68
C SER A 186 -1.32 28.74 47.22
N LEU A 187 -1.64 28.78 48.50
CA LEU A 187 -2.13 29.98 49.17
C LEU A 187 -1.01 30.68 49.91
N ASN A 188 -0.92 31.99 49.74
CA ASN A 188 -0.07 32.85 50.54
C ASN A 188 -0.93 33.92 51.23
N GLU A 189 -1.45 33.56 52.41
CA GLU A 189 -2.30 34.44 53.23
C GLU A 189 -1.58 35.73 53.62
N SER A 190 -0.29 35.63 53.97
CA SER A 190 0.52 36.79 54.39
C SER A 190 0.69 37.82 53.28
N ALA A 191 0.72 37.36 52.03
CA ALA A 191 0.84 38.20 50.84
C ALA A 191 -0.52 38.48 50.17
N ASN A 192 -1.65 38.11 50.79
CA ASN A 192 -3.00 38.28 50.24
C ASN A 192 -3.15 37.75 48.80
N SER A 193 -2.56 36.60 48.49
CA SER A 193 -2.53 36.07 47.11
C SER A 193 -2.73 34.56 47.03
N ILE A 194 -3.30 34.15 45.91
CA ILE A 194 -3.40 32.76 45.48
C ILE A 194 -2.60 32.58 44.19
N GLU A 195 -1.77 31.54 44.16
CA GLU A 195 -1.07 31.13 42.95
C GLU A 195 -1.76 29.91 42.37
N ILE A 196 -2.10 29.96 41.09
CA ILE A 196 -2.84 28.92 40.39
C ILE A 196 -2.00 28.43 39.21
N GLY A 197 -1.86 27.11 39.11
CA GLY A 197 -1.26 26.41 37.98
C GLY A 197 -2.34 25.68 37.18
N LEU A 198 -2.49 26.03 35.92
CA LEU A 198 -3.36 25.32 34.96
C LEU A 198 -2.50 24.34 34.16
N GLU A 199 -2.84 23.05 34.22
CA GLU A 199 -2.08 21.96 33.61
C GLU A 199 -3.00 21.12 32.71
N ALA A 200 -2.77 21.15 31.39
CA ALA A 200 -3.60 20.42 30.43
C ALA A 200 -2.82 19.73 29.29
N ALA A 201 -3.23 18.50 28.97
CA ALA A 201 -2.80 17.78 27.77
C ALA A 201 -3.68 18.22 26.59
N THR A 202 -3.23 19.29 25.94
CA THR A 202 -4.00 20.06 24.95
C THR A 202 -3.04 20.65 23.90
N GLY A 203 -3.53 21.05 22.73
CA GLY A 203 -2.68 21.70 21.71
C GLY A 203 -2.32 23.15 22.05
N THR A 204 -1.32 23.72 21.36
CA THR A 204 -0.85 25.11 21.54
C THR A 204 -1.92 26.17 21.26
N GLN A 205 -2.85 25.87 20.35
CA GLN A 205 -3.93 26.79 19.96
C GLN A 205 -5.08 26.84 20.98
N ASN A 206 -5.05 26.02 22.03
CA ASN A 206 -6.12 25.98 23.02
C ASN A 206 -5.82 26.86 24.22
N TYR A 207 -6.82 27.60 24.70
CA TYR A 207 -6.78 28.29 25.98
C TYR A 207 -7.18 27.34 27.12
N MET A 208 -6.67 27.65 28.31
CA MET A 208 -7.07 27.07 29.58
C MET A 208 -7.63 28.18 30.47
N ALA A 209 -8.88 28.06 30.88
CA ALA A 209 -9.56 29.05 31.72
C ALA A 209 -9.96 28.46 33.06
N PHE A 210 -9.85 29.26 34.12
CA PHE A 210 -10.30 28.95 35.46
C PHE A 210 -10.70 30.22 36.20
N GLY A 211 -11.79 30.15 36.97
CA GLY A 211 -12.19 31.26 37.82
C GLY A 211 -13.42 30.99 38.65
N TRP A 212 -13.96 32.04 39.24
CA TRP A 212 -15.00 31.96 40.27
C TRP A 212 -16.35 32.43 39.73
N ALA A 213 -17.39 31.65 40.01
CA ALA A 213 -18.75 32.03 39.68
C ALA A 213 -19.30 33.04 40.70
N ASN A 214 -20.05 34.04 40.21
CA ASN A 214 -20.71 34.98 41.09
C ASN A 214 -21.88 34.30 41.85
N PRO A 215 -21.83 34.22 43.19
CA PRO A 215 -22.86 33.54 43.98
C PRO A 215 -24.24 34.22 43.89
N ASN A 216 -24.28 35.51 43.54
CA ASN A 216 -25.51 36.28 43.43
C ASN A 216 -26.17 36.18 42.04
N SER A 217 -25.54 35.49 41.08
CA SER A 217 -26.05 35.41 39.70
C SER A 217 -27.20 34.41 39.58
N THR A 218 -28.32 34.85 39.01
CA THR A 218 -29.50 34.00 38.72
C THR A 218 -29.48 33.43 37.30
N SER A 219 -28.56 33.87 36.45
CA SER A 219 -28.53 33.59 35.00
C SER A 219 -27.56 32.47 34.62
N GLY A 220 -27.24 31.58 35.56
CA GLY A 220 -26.25 30.50 35.41
C GLY A 220 -24.86 30.88 35.90
N LEU A 221 -23.97 29.88 36.01
CA LEU A 221 -22.67 30.01 36.69
C LEU A 221 -21.65 30.91 35.97
N MET A 222 -21.83 31.15 34.66
CA MET A 222 -20.89 31.98 33.89
C MET A 222 -21.22 33.47 33.92
N SER A 223 -22.48 33.86 34.08
CA SER A 223 -22.85 35.28 34.03
C SER A 223 -22.40 35.99 35.32
N GLY A 224 -21.57 37.01 35.17
CA GLY A 224 -20.91 37.73 36.25
C GLY A 224 -19.69 37.00 36.84
N ALA A 225 -19.22 35.93 36.20
CA ALA A 225 -18.03 35.21 36.66
C ALA A 225 -16.75 35.97 36.30
N ASP A 226 -15.77 35.81 37.17
CA ASP A 226 -14.43 36.37 37.08
C ASP A 226 -13.46 35.21 36.82
N VAL A 227 -12.78 35.23 35.67
CA VAL A 227 -11.96 34.12 35.18
C VAL A 227 -10.62 34.58 34.64
N ALA A 228 -9.56 33.84 34.98
CA ALA A 228 -8.30 33.97 34.27
C ALA A 228 -8.30 33.07 33.04
N VAL A 229 -7.92 33.62 31.89
CA VAL A 229 -7.74 32.88 30.64
C VAL A 229 -6.25 32.85 30.31
N THR A 230 -5.74 31.65 30.09
CA THR A 230 -4.32 31.41 29.83
C THR A 230 -4.13 30.66 28.53
N GLY A 231 -2.95 30.78 27.92
CA GLY A 231 -2.63 30.09 26.68
C GLY A 231 -1.21 30.38 26.23
N PHE A 232 -0.92 30.05 24.97
CA PHE A 232 0.37 30.31 24.33
C PHE A 232 0.15 31.12 23.04
N THR A 233 1.06 32.05 22.76
CA THR A 233 1.09 32.79 21.48
C THR A 233 1.53 31.89 20.33
N GLU A 234 1.46 32.39 19.09
CA GLU A 234 1.97 31.67 17.91
C GLU A 234 3.47 31.40 17.99
N GLU A 235 4.22 32.22 18.75
CA GLU A 235 5.64 32.06 19.04
C GLU A 235 5.93 31.14 20.23
N GLY A 236 4.90 30.59 20.89
CA GLY A 236 5.05 29.69 22.05
C GLY A 236 5.26 30.42 23.38
N LEU A 237 5.00 31.72 23.45
CA LEU A 237 5.11 32.47 24.71
C LEU A 237 3.84 32.30 25.56
N PRO A 238 3.94 31.98 26.86
CA PRO A 238 2.78 31.88 27.72
C PRO A 238 2.17 33.25 28.02
N PHE A 239 0.84 33.30 28.18
CA PHE A 239 0.13 34.47 28.71
C PHE A 239 -0.94 34.06 29.71
N ALA A 240 -1.31 34.99 30.58
CA ALA A 240 -2.39 34.84 31.54
C ALA A 240 -3.06 36.21 31.73
N ASP A 241 -4.32 36.31 31.33
CA ASP A 241 -5.08 37.56 31.34
C ASP A 241 -6.38 37.40 32.13
N ASP A 242 -6.81 38.49 32.77
CA ASP A 242 -8.06 38.54 33.51
C ASP A 242 -9.27 38.84 32.62
N PHE A 243 -10.36 38.11 32.83
CA PHE A 243 -11.57 38.16 32.02
C PHE A 243 -12.83 38.16 32.89
N PHE A 244 -13.72 39.10 32.57
CA PHE A 244 -15.06 39.17 33.13
C PHE A 244 -16.12 38.71 32.13
N ILE A 245 -17.03 37.86 32.60
CA ILE A 245 -18.07 37.27 31.76
C ILE A 245 -19.40 37.98 31.99
N THR A 246 -19.85 38.75 31.01
CA THR A 246 -21.17 39.42 31.06
C THR A 246 -22.28 38.56 30.45
N LYS A 247 -21.96 37.75 29.42
CA LYS A 247 -22.93 36.94 28.66
C LYS A 247 -22.29 35.66 28.13
N TYR A 248 -23.11 34.63 27.89
CA TYR A 248 -22.69 33.41 27.21
C TYR A 248 -22.50 33.63 25.69
N SER A 249 -21.48 34.40 25.32
CA SER A 249 -21.06 34.66 23.95
C SER A 249 -19.58 35.05 23.91
N GLU A 250 -18.92 34.86 22.76
CA GLU A 250 -17.58 35.42 22.53
C GLU A 250 -17.58 36.94 22.76
N CYS A 251 -16.41 37.52 23.01
CA CYS A 251 -16.29 38.97 23.18
C CYS A 251 -16.75 39.72 21.91
N LEU A 252 -17.71 40.61 22.10
CA LEU A 252 -18.22 41.53 21.10
C LEU A 252 -18.14 42.95 21.66
N VAL A 253 -17.53 43.85 20.90
CA VAL A 253 -17.50 45.28 21.21
C VAL A 253 -18.53 45.97 20.33
N ASP A 254 -19.51 46.65 20.93
CA ASP A 254 -20.52 47.40 20.21
C ASP A 254 -19.96 48.72 19.66
N LYS A 255 -20.69 49.38 18.76
CA LYS A 255 -20.29 50.66 18.16
C LYS A 255 -20.06 51.77 19.18
N ASP A 256 -20.68 51.65 20.35
CA ASP A 256 -20.58 52.58 21.47
C ASP A 256 -19.35 52.31 22.36
N GLY A 257 -18.54 51.30 22.04
CA GLY A 257 -17.35 50.90 22.80
C GLY A 257 -17.63 50.00 24.01
N SER A 258 -18.89 49.59 24.22
CA SER A 258 -19.27 48.65 25.28
C SER A 258 -18.98 47.21 24.88
N ALA A 259 -18.29 46.48 25.76
CA ALA A 259 -17.97 45.07 25.56
C ALA A 259 -19.02 44.16 26.20
N ILE A 260 -19.40 43.10 25.48
CA ILE A 260 -20.36 42.08 25.93
C ILE A 260 -19.87 40.69 25.55
N GLY A 261 -20.13 39.70 26.42
CA GLY A 261 -19.62 38.34 26.28
C GLY A 261 -18.53 38.03 27.31
N VAL A 262 -17.58 37.19 26.90
CA VAL A 262 -16.36 36.83 27.64
C VAL A 262 -15.22 37.72 27.15
N CYS A 263 -14.93 38.81 27.86
CA CYS A 263 -13.97 39.83 27.42
C CYS A 263 -12.88 40.06 28.46
N PRO A 264 -11.64 40.39 28.05
CA PRO A 264 -10.61 40.77 28.99
C PRO A 264 -10.95 42.09 29.68
N ASP A 265 -10.55 42.22 30.94
CA ASP A 265 -11.00 43.33 31.80
C ASP A 265 -10.49 44.69 31.32
N THR A 266 -9.32 44.70 30.68
CA THR A 266 -8.72 45.88 30.06
C THR A 266 -9.59 46.52 28.97
N ILE A 267 -10.55 45.78 28.37
CA ILE A 267 -11.48 46.35 27.39
C ILE A 267 -12.55 47.21 28.07
N TYR A 268 -12.94 46.87 29.30
CA TYR A 268 -13.95 47.63 30.02
C TYR A 268 -13.45 48.98 30.52
N GLU A 269 -12.15 49.09 30.84
CA GLU A 269 -11.50 50.32 31.28
C GLU A 269 -10.15 50.54 30.56
N PRO A 270 -10.16 51.06 29.31
CA PRO A 270 -8.96 51.20 28.48
C PRO A 270 -7.95 52.26 28.97
N ASN A 271 -8.32 53.06 29.98
CA ASN A 271 -7.47 54.10 30.58
C ASN A 271 -7.01 53.69 31.99
N ASP A 272 -6.55 52.45 32.17
CA ASP A 272 -5.95 51.98 33.42
C ASP A 272 -4.41 52.09 33.38
N PRO A 273 -3.82 53.19 33.89
CA PRO A 273 -2.37 53.39 33.86
C PRO A 273 -1.60 52.54 34.88
N VAL A 274 -2.29 51.81 35.78
CA VAL A 274 -1.68 51.08 36.90
C VAL A 274 -1.85 49.55 36.76
N GLY A 275 -2.60 49.07 35.76
CA GLY A 275 -2.90 47.63 35.60
C GLY A 275 -3.70 47.09 36.78
N LEU A 276 -4.52 47.92 37.42
CA LEU A 276 -5.40 47.56 38.52
C LEU A 276 -6.57 46.66 38.08
N VAL A 277 -6.93 46.73 36.79
CA VAL A 277 -8.07 46.03 36.19
C VAL A 277 -7.67 44.64 35.66
N ASN A 278 -6.40 44.43 35.27
CA ASN A 278 -5.86 43.08 35.04
C ASN A 278 -5.01 42.67 36.24
N ASN A 279 -5.64 42.04 37.23
CA ASN A 279 -4.95 41.65 38.46
C ASN A 279 -4.24 40.28 38.36
N THR A 280 -4.29 39.64 37.19
CA THR A 280 -3.65 38.37 36.91
C THR A 280 -2.19 38.59 36.51
N VAL A 281 -1.27 38.07 37.31
CA VAL A 281 0.17 38.19 37.06
C VAL A 281 0.73 36.84 36.65
N LEU A 282 1.18 36.72 35.40
CA LEU A 282 1.91 35.54 34.92
C LEU A 282 3.22 35.38 35.72
N ILE A 283 3.46 34.18 36.25
CA ILE A 283 4.72 33.84 36.96
C ILE A 283 5.60 32.97 36.06
N TYR A 284 5.00 31.94 35.45
CA TYR A 284 5.75 30.95 34.69
C TYR A 284 4.82 30.21 33.73
N GLY A 285 5.32 29.81 32.57
CA GLY A 285 4.59 28.91 31.69
C GLY A 285 5.53 28.11 30.82
N HIS A 286 5.15 26.89 30.51
CA HIS A 286 5.88 26.04 29.58
C HIS A 286 4.92 25.09 28.87
N ARG A 287 5.37 24.59 27.74
CA ARG A 287 4.75 23.48 27.05
C ARG A 287 5.79 22.40 26.78
N ARG A 288 5.55 21.20 27.30
CA ARG A 288 6.49 20.07 27.22
C ARG A 288 5.72 18.76 27.13
N ASP A 289 6.19 17.84 26.32
CA ASP A 289 5.59 16.51 26.10
C ASP A 289 4.11 16.58 25.70
N GLY A 290 3.70 17.64 24.99
CA GLY A 290 2.30 17.83 24.65
C GLY A 290 1.41 18.41 25.76
N VAL A 291 1.98 18.73 26.93
CA VAL A 291 1.29 19.28 28.10
C VAL A 291 1.60 20.77 28.24
N SER A 292 0.54 21.57 28.28
CA SER A 292 0.58 23.01 28.53
C SER A 292 0.44 23.27 30.03
N PHE A 293 1.34 24.07 30.58
CA PHE A 293 1.34 24.48 31.97
C PHE A 293 1.52 25.99 32.10
N VAL A 294 0.61 26.66 32.80
CA VAL A 294 0.71 28.11 33.09
C VAL A 294 0.44 28.36 34.57
N ARG A 295 1.37 29.01 35.25
CA ARG A 295 1.29 29.49 36.63
C ARG A 295 1.11 31.00 36.64
N TYR A 296 0.08 31.46 37.32
CA TYR A 296 -0.19 32.87 37.53
C TYR A 296 -0.61 33.12 38.98
N ARG A 297 -0.56 34.39 39.38
CA ARG A 297 -0.95 34.85 40.72
C ARG A 297 -2.10 35.83 40.62
N ARG A 298 -3.07 35.70 41.52
CA ARG A 298 -4.18 36.63 41.71
C ARG A 298 -4.29 37.05 43.18
N PRO A 299 -4.76 38.27 43.47
CA PRO A 299 -5.06 38.69 44.83
C PRO A 299 -6.27 37.95 45.39
N LEU A 300 -6.25 37.60 46.68
CA LEU A 300 -7.44 37.04 47.36
C LEU A 300 -8.54 38.09 47.53
N LYS A 301 -8.10 39.33 47.78
CA LYS A 301 -8.93 40.51 47.94
C LYS A 301 -8.58 41.52 46.86
N SER A 302 -9.41 41.63 45.82
CA SER A 302 -9.18 42.63 44.76
C SER A 302 -9.53 44.05 45.24
N VAL A 303 -8.88 45.03 44.61
CA VAL A 303 -9.11 46.47 44.78
C VAL A 303 -10.27 46.94 43.89
N ASP A 304 -10.41 46.35 42.70
CA ASP A 304 -11.62 46.50 41.89
C ASP A 304 -12.72 45.58 42.46
N ASN A 305 -13.95 46.09 42.54
CA ASN A 305 -15.13 45.31 42.96
C ASN A 305 -16.19 45.25 41.84
N LYS A 306 -15.89 45.83 40.67
CA LYS A 306 -16.80 45.94 39.54
C LYS A 306 -16.68 44.74 38.60
N TYR A 307 -15.45 44.31 38.33
CA TYR A 307 -15.16 43.18 37.45
C TYR A 307 -14.54 41.98 38.19
N ASP A 308 -13.94 42.22 39.35
CA ASP A 308 -13.33 41.17 40.17
C ASP A 308 -14.24 40.62 41.28
N LEU A 309 -14.09 39.33 41.57
CA LEU A 309 -14.73 38.65 42.70
C LEU A 309 -13.74 38.39 43.84
N HIS A 310 -14.17 38.65 45.07
CA HIS A 310 -13.39 38.35 46.27
C HIS A 310 -13.30 36.83 46.51
N VAL A 311 -12.09 36.30 46.67
CA VAL A 311 -11.87 34.88 46.94
C VAL A 311 -11.88 34.63 48.45
N ASN A 312 -13.02 34.20 48.97
CA ASN A 312 -13.14 33.73 50.35
C ASN A 312 -12.56 32.32 50.49
N HIS A 313 -11.24 32.25 50.70
CA HIS A 313 -10.46 31.00 50.77
C HIS A 313 -10.92 30.02 51.86
N MET A 314 -11.65 30.45 52.89
CA MET A 314 -12.12 29.59 53.99
C MET A 314 -13.50 28.96 53.72
N GLU A 315 -14.25 29.46 52.75
CA GLU A 315 -15.59 29.01 52.42
C GLU A 315 -15.62 28.20 51.12
N ASN A 316 -16.70 27.43 50.96
CA ASN A 316 -16.95 26.68 49.74
C ASN A 316 -17.41 27.63 48.63
N MET A 317 -16.55 27.87 47.65
CA MET A 317 -16.85 28.70 46.48
C MET A 317 -17.06 27.84 45.23
N THR A 318 -17.96 28.26 44.34
CA THR A 318 -18.13 27.58 43.05
C THR A 318 -17.15 28.14 42.04
N ALA A 319 -16.26 27.29 41.54
CA ALA A 319 -15.34 27.59 40.46
C ALA A 319 -15.84 27.02 39.12
N ILE A 320 -15.59 27.72 38.04
CA ILE A 320 -15.85 27.31 36.66
C ILE A 320 -14.53 27.18 35.90
N TRP A 321 -14.51 26.30 34.91
CA TRP A 321 -13.33 26.07 34.08
C TRP A 321 -13.73 25.71 32.66
N ALA A 322 -12.85 26.04 31.72
CA ALA A 322 -13.03 25.70 30.31
C ALA A 322 -11.69 25.49 29.60
N LEU A 323 -11.73 24.70 28.52
CA LEU A 323 -10.66 24.42 27.59
C LEU A 323 -11.24 24.53 26.18
N GLY A 324 -10.59 25.28 25.29
CA GLY A 324 -11.12 25.50 23.94
C GLY A 324 -10.14 26.23 23.04
N LEU A 325 -10.51 26.45 21.78
CA LEU A 325 -9.65 27.17 20.83
C LEU A 325 -9.53 28.65 21.18
N MET A 326 -8.33 29.19 21.07
CA MET A 326 -8.04 30.62 21.20
C MET A 326 -8.00 31.28 19.82
N ARG A 327 -8.55 32.49 19.70
CA ARG A 327 -8.41 33.31 18.49
C ARG A 327 -7.24 34.28 18.69
N PRO A 328 -6.21 34.27 17.81
CA PRO A 328 -5.12 35.24 17.89
C PRO A 328 -5.58 36.65 17.56
N PRO A 329 -4.83 37.69 17.98
CA PRO A 329 -5.16 39.07 17.68
C PRO A 329 -5.10 39.37 16.18
N ASP A 330 -6.00 40.24 15.70
CA ASP A 330 -6.06 40.71 14.32
C ASP A 330 -6.13 42.25 14.25
N THR A 331 -6.15 42.80 13.03
CA THR A 331 -6.20 44.26 12.81
C THR A 331 -7.44 44.95 13.37
N LEU A 332 -8.50 44.20 13.69
CA LEU A 332 -9.75 44.71 14.26
C LEU A 332 -9.86 44.41 15.76
N ARG A 333 -9.15 43.40 16.27
CA ARG A 333 -9.22 42.89 17.64
C ARG A 333 -7.81 42.62 18.17
N PRO A 334 -7.20 43.54 18.94
CA PRO A 334 -5.81 43.41 19.38
C PRO A 334 -5.60 42.46 20.57
N TYR A 335 -6.59 41.62 20.90
CA TYR A 335 -6.56 40.73 22.06
C TYR A 335 -6.71 39.28 21.61
N TYR A 336 -6.07 38.37 22.34
CA TYR A 336 -6.42 36.96 22.26
C TYR A 336 -7.83 36.78 22.83
N LEU A 337 -8.72 36.12 22.09
CA LEU A 337 -10.11 35.93 22.53
C LEU A 337 -10.49 34.44 22.56
N PRO A 338 -11.05 33.94 23.69
CA PRO A 338 -11.51 32.57 23.78
C PRO A 338 -12.69 32.35 22.83
N GLN A 339 -12.58 31.33 21.98
CA GLN A 339 -13.69 30.88 21.15
C GLN A 339 -14.61 29.98 21.97
N ASN A 340 -15.79 29.69 21.42
CA ASN A 340 -16.66 28.68 22.02
C ASN A 340 -15.90 27.36 22.18
N HIS A 341 -15.80 26.88 23.42
CA HIS A 341 -15.04 25.68 23.76
C HIS A 341 -15.50 24.45 22.96
N GLY A 342 -16.77 24.40 22.54
CA GLY A 342 -17.33 23.23 21.86
C GLY A 342 -17.21 21.96 22.72
N GLY A 343 -17.61 20.82 22.16
CA GLY A 343 -17.37 19.52 22.78
C GLY A 343 -18.25 19.13 23.98
N PRO A 344 -18.06 17.91 24.52
CA PRO A 344 -18.89 17.36 25.59
C PRO A 344 -18.59 18.00 26.96
N ARG A 345 -19.66 18.24 27.73
CA ARG A 345 -19.61 18.69 29.12
C ARG A 345 -18.75 17.73 29.97
N SER A 346 -18.03 18.29 30.96
CA SER A 346 -17.08 17.57 31.83
C SER A 346 -15.79 17.10 31.17
N VAL A 347 -15.63 17.36 29.87
CA VAL A 347 -14.34 17.16 29.16
C VAL A 347 -13.71 18.52 28.86
N MET A 348 -14.45 19.40 28.19
CA MET A 348 -13.98 20.73 27.77
C MET A 348 -14.39 21.85 28.73
N TYR A 349 -15.44 21.66 29.52
CA TYR A 349 -15.90 22.68 30.47
C TYR A 349 -16.67 22.06 31.63
N GLY A 350 -16.67 22.74 32.77
CA GLY A 350 -17.34 22.25 33.97
C GLY A 350 -17.33 23.27 35.10
N HIS A 351 -17.77 22.80 36.26
CA HIS A 351 -17.69 23.55 37.50
C HIS A 351 -17.37 22.59 38.65
N LEU A 352 -16.78 23.11 39.72
CA LEU A 352 -16.59 22.42 40.98
C LEU A 352 -16.85 23.36 42.15
N VAL A 353 -17.06 22.79 43.32
CA VAL A 353 -17.04 23.55 44.57
C VAL A 353 -15.67 23.33 45.21
N LEU A 354 -14.99 24.41 45.57
CA LEU A 354 -13.64 24.39 46.10
C LEU A 354 -13.56 25.24 47.37
N ASN A 355 -12.97 24.68 48.42
CA ASN A 355 -12.45 25.40 49.56
C ASN A 355 -10.94 25.52 49.38
N ALA A 356 -10.43 26.74 49.17
CA ALA A 356 -9.03 26.91 48.79
C ALA A 356 -8.06 26.59 49.96
N SER A 357 -8.51 26.71 51.21
CA SER A 357 -7.69 26.48 52.41
C SER A 357 -7.59 25.01 52.81
N GLU A 358 -8.50 24.17 52.32
CA GLU A 358 -8.47 22.74 52.57
C GLU A 358 -7.41 22.08 51.69
N HIS A 359 -6.62 21.17 52.27
CA HIS A 359 -5.56 20.48 51.56
C HIS A 359 -6.13 19.34 50.70
N PHE A 360 -5.86 19.40 49.40
CA PHE A 360 -6.31 18.39 48.43
C PHE A 360 -5.18 18.06 47.47
N ASP A 361 -4.87 16.78 47.27
CA ASP A 361 -3.94 16.33 46.23
C ASP A 361 -4.47 15.08 45.51
N ASP A 362 -5.36 15.30 44.55
CA ASP A 362 -5.97 14.24 43.74
C ASP A 362 -5.16 13.94 42.45
N CYS A 363 -4.10 14.71 42.19
CA CYS A 363 -3.39 14.67 40.92
C CYS A 363 -2.26 13.65 40.92
N LEU A 364 -2.65 12.38 40.96
CA LEU A 364 -1.70 11.27 40.99
C LEU A 364 -1.07 11.04 39.60
N GLY A 365 0.25 11.07 39.54
CA GLY A 365 0.99 10.71 38.33
C GLY A 365 1.10 11.82 37.30
N PRO A 366 2.03 11.66 36.34
CA PRO A 366 2.19 12.58 35.23
C PRO A 366 0.96 12.61 34.33
N LEU A 367 0.77 13.71 33.60
CA LEU A 367 -0.25 13.82 32.57
C LEU A 367 0.34 13.33 31.24
N ASP A 368 -0.36 12.43 30.54
CA ASP A 368 0.12 11.84 29.29
C ASP A 368 -0.72 12.36 28.12
N ALA A 369 -0.10 13.17 27.25
CA ALA A 369 -0.74 13.67 26.05
C ALA A 369 -0.68 12.62 24.92
N GLU A 370 -1.76 12.52 24.14
CA GLU A 370 -1.78 11.65 22.95
C GLU A 370 -0.81 12.15 21.88
N ASP A 371 -0.73 13.47 21.72
CA ASP A 371 0.22 14.14 20.84
C ASP A 371 1.31 14.81 21.68
N LYS A 372 2.52 14.24 21.61
CA LYS A 372 3.72 14.74 22.29
C LYS A 372 4.61 15.54 21.34
N GLU A 373 4.20 15.70 20.07
CA GLU A 373 4.98 16.46 19.09
C GLU A 373 4.67 17.96 19.25
N ASP A 374 5.51 18.64 20.01
CA ASP A 374 5.48 20.10 20.11
C ASP A 374 6.16 20.80 18.91
N GLN A 375 6.71 20.02 17.98
CA GLN A 375 7.44 20.52 16.82
C GLN A 375 6.56 20.67 15.59
N ASP A 376 6.88 21.69 14.80
CA ASP A 376 6.24 21.90 13.52
C ASP A 376 6.46 20.74 12.54
N LEU A 377 5.45 20.42 11.75
CA LEU A 377 5.54 19.47 10.63
C LEU A 377 5.76 20.22 9.31
N ILE A 378 6.81 19.87 8.57
CA ILE A 378 7.02 20.32 7.19
C ILE A 378 6.91 19.11 6.26
N ILE A 379 5.98 19.18 5.31
CA ILE A 379 5.87 18.20 4.22
C ILE A 379 6.77 18.67 3.08
N ALA A 380 7.76 17.87 2.73
CA ALA A 380 8.70 18.18 1.66
C ALA A 380 8.06 17.99 0.29
N ASP A 381 8.15 19.01 -0.56
CA ASP A 381 7.68 18.99 -1.95
C ASP A 381 8.90 18.90 -2.89
N ALA A 382 8.82 18.10 -3.95
CA ALA A 382 9.88 17.95 -4.95
C ALA A 382 10.27 19.28 -5.64
N SER A 383 9.32 20.22 -5.72
CA SER A 383 9.47 21.47 -6.44
C SER A 383 10.04 22.63 -5.59
N MET A 384 9.96 22.53 -4.27
CA MET A 384 10.37 23.61 -3.35
C MET A 384 11.57 23.18 -2.48
N PRO A 385 12.70 23.89 -2.56
CA PRO A 385 13.84 23.58 -1.71
C PRO A 385 13.57 23.95 -0.25
N LEU A 386 13.93 23.04 0.66
CA LEU A 386 13.95 23.28 2.10
C LEU A 386 15.17 24.13 2.45
N VAL A 387 14.94 25.34 2.95
CA VAL A 387 16.03 26.25 3.32
C VAL A 387 16.50 25.92 4.73
N VAL A 388 17.78 25.53 4.86
CA VAL A 388 18.38 25.11 6.14
C VAL A 388 19.32 26.20 6.64
N THR A 389 19.04 26.73 7.82
CA THR A 389 19.81 27.80 8.49
C THR A 389 20.13 27.42 9.93
N THR A 390 20.95 28.19 10.62
CA THR A 390 21.18 28.04 12.07
C THR A 390 20.58 29.20 12.85
N GLY A 391 20.07 28.92 14.03
CA GLY A 391 19.57 29.92 14.98
C GLY A 391 19.90 29.55 16.42
N ILE A 392 19.58 30.45 17.33
CA ILE A 392 19.64 30.21 18.78
C ILE A 392 18.52 29.22 19.14
N GLU A 393 18.74 28.34 20.10
CA GLU A 393 17.68 27.50 20.65
C GLU A 393 16.58 28.33 21.31
N LEU A 394 15.34 27.86 21.24
CA LEU A 394 14.24 28.36 22.07
C LEU A 394 13.47 27.19 22.67
N HIS A 395 13.06 26.23 21.83
CA HIS A 395 12.20 25.11 22.18
C HIS A 395 12.71 23.79 21.59
N TYR A 396 14.03 23.54 21.66
CA TYR A 396 14.61 22.32 21.10
C TYR A 396 14.03 21.06 21.77
N PRO A 397 13.58 20.06 20.99
CA PRO A 397 12.76 18.95 21.51
C PRO A 397 13.55 17.86 22.24
N ASN A 398 14.88 17.94 22.30
CA ASN A 398 15.73 16.98 23.00
C ASN A 398 16.81 17.72 23.84
N PRO A 399 16.44 18.31 24.98
CA PRO A 399 17.39 18.86 25.95
C PRO A 399 18.29 17.78 26.58
N PRO A 400 19.51 18.10 27.04
CA PRO A 400 20.17 19.39 26.91
C PRO A 400 20.54 19.67 25.46
N ASN A 401 20.44 20.93 25.06
CA ASN A 401 20.63 21.38 23.69
C ASN A 401 21.98 22.13 23.53
N PRO A 402 22.54 22.16 22.32
CA PRO A 402 23.64 23.05 21.99
C PRO A 402 23.16 24.51 21.91
N SER A 403 24.10 25.46 21.89
CA SER A 403 23.85 26.92 21.82
C SER A 403 23.32 27.42 20.46
N LYS A 404 23.25 26.53 19.47
CA LYS A 404 22.70 26.78 18.14
C LYS A 404 22.10 25.49 17.61
N VAL A 405 20.96 25.59 16.92
CA VAL A 405 20.25 24.46 16.32
C VAL A 405 19.90 24.76 14.86
N LEU A 406 19.53 23.72 14.11
CA LEU A 406 19.07 23.83 12.72
C LEU A 406 17.64 24.35 12.68
N TYR A 407 17.44 25.34 11.81
CA TYR A 407 16.14 25.86 11.41
C TYR A 407 15.88 25.45 9.97
N ILE A 408 14.67 24.99 9.68
CA ILE A 408 14.24 24.65 8.32
C ILE A 408 13.02 25.50 7.98
N ASN A 409 13.09 26.27 6.90
CA ASN A 409 12.06 27.24 6.51
C ASN A 409 11.65 28.16 7.67
N LYS A 410 12.64 28.64 8.45
CA LYS A 410 12.47 29.50 9.65
C LYS A 410 11.79 28.83 10.86
N LYS A 411 11.56 27.53 10.83
CA LYS A 411 11.04 26.76 11.98
C LYS A 411 12.18 26.06 12.69
N GLU A 412 12.20 26.10 14.02
CA GLU A 412 13.22 25.44 14.84
C GLU A 412 13.03 23.92 14.77
N ALA A 413 14.07 23.18 14.39
CA ALA A 413 14.11 21.71 14.44
C ALA A 413 12.79 20.97 14.08
N PRO A 414 12.09 21.32 12.97
CA PRO A 414 10.78 20.76 12.66
C PRO A 414 10.86 19.27 12.30
N VAL A 415 9.77 18.55 12.46
CA VAL A 415 9.64 17.21 11.90
C VAL A 415 9.48 17.33 10.38
N LEU A 416 10.34 16.67 9.62
CA LEU A 416 10.21 16.61 8.16
C LEU A 416 9.42 15.38 7.76
N ARG A 417 8.45 15.53 6.87
CA ARG A 417 7.80 14.40 6.20
C ARG A 417 8.24 14.35 4.75
N VAL A 418 8.86 13.24 4.37
CA VAL A 418 9.39 13.02 3.01
C VAL A 418 8.79 11.74 2.44
N GLU A 419 8.59 11.72 1.13
CA GLU A 419 8.00 10.57 0.44
C GLU A 419 9.08 9.75 -0.27
N ARG A 420 9.01 8.42 -0.17
CA ARG A 420 9.94 7.53 -0.88
C ARG A 420 9.80 7.67 -2.40
N GLY A 421 10.92 7.74 -3.10
CA GLY A 421 10.98 7.95 -4.54
C GLY A 421 10.90 9.41 -4.98
N VAL A 422 10.50 10.32 -4.08
CA VAL A 422 10.36 11.75 -4.38
C VAL A 422 11.66 12.48 -4.02
N PRO A 423 12.35 13.13 -4.98
CA PRO A 423 13.58 13.86 -4.69
C PRO A 423 13.29 15.15 -3.91
N VAL A 424 13.85 15.26 -2.71
CA VAL A 424 13.80 16.43 -1.85
C VAL A 424 15.08 17.25 -2.02
N LYS A 425 14.94 18.57 -2.12
CA LYS A 425 16.08 19.50 -2.22
C LYS A 425 16.25 20.26 -0.92
N PHE A 426 17.47 20.30 -0.42
CA PHE A 426 17.88 21.13 0.72
C PHE A 426 18.82 22.22 0.21
N SER A 427 18.52 23.48 0.53
CA SER A 427 19.40 24.62 0.32
C SER A 427 20.08 24.95 1.65
N VAL A 428 21.30 24.45 1.84
CA VAL A 428 22.05 24.59 3.09
C VAL A 428 22.74 25.95 3.14
N GLN A 429 22.37 26.74 4.14
CA GLN A 429 22.79 28.12 4.41
C GLN A 429 23.14 28.28 5.90
N ALA A 430 23.67 27.21 6.51
CA ALA A 430 23.86 27.04 7.94
C ALA A 430 25.23 27.55 8.46
N GLY A 431 26.16 27.93 7.58
CA GLY A 431 27.53 28.28 7.94
C GLY A 431 28.54 27.21 7.53
N HIS A 432 29.83 27.50 7.71
CA HIS A 432 30.94 26.56 7.45
C HIS A 432 31.20 25.61 8.64
N ASP A 433 30.68 25.95 9.82
CA ASP A 433 30.74 25.14 11.04
C ASP A 433 29.57 24.15 11.14
N VAL A 434 28.68 24.12 10.15
CA VAL A 434 27.49 23.26 10.16
C VAL A 434 27.28 22.63 8.79
N ALA A 435 27.61 21.34 8.69
CA ALA A 435 27.33 20.51 7.51
C ALA A 435 26.12 19.60 7.75
N LEU A 436 25.15 19.63 6.84
CA LEU A 436 23.91 18.86 6.93
C LEU A 436 24.08 17.44 6.39
N TYR A 437 23.52 16.47 7.09
CA TYR A 437 23.40 15.10 6.60
C TYR A 437 22.16 14.41 7.17
N ILE A 438 21.71 13.37 6.47
CA ILE A 438 20.61 12.50 6.87
C ILE A 438 21.21 11.18 7.36
N THR A 439 20.91 10.80 8.60
CA THR A 439 21.53 9.67 9.30
C THR A 439 20.49 8.81 10.05
N SER A 440 20.88 7.59 10.39
CA SER A 440 20.14 6.72 11.31
C SER A 440 20.31 7.10 12.78
N ASP A 441 21.31 7.92 13.12
CA ASP A 441 21.63 8.29 14.50
C ASP A 441 20.87 9.54 14.98
N VAL A 442 20.25 9.44 16.17
CA VAL A 442 19.42 10.51 16.75
C VAL A 442 20.22 11.71 17.25
N LEU A 443 21.51 11.55 17.57
CA LEU A 443 22.34 12.61 18.14
C LEU A 443 23.16 13.33 17.07
N GLY A 444 23.53 12.67 15.99
CA GLY A 444 24.44 13.21 14.99
C GLY A 444 25.86 13.43 15.53
N GLY A 445 26.56 14.42 14.98
CA GLY A 445 27.93 14.77 15.36
C GLY A 445 28.97 13.70 15.02
N ASN A 446 28.78 12.97 13.91
CA ASN A 446 29.60 11.82 13.49
C ASN A 446 29.64 10.72 14.55
N ALA A 447 28.74 9.74 14.44
CA ALA A 447 28.57 8.68 15.42
C ALA A 447 29.85 7.85 15.66
N THR A 448 30.74 7.80 14.67
CA THR A 448 32.04 7.11 14.77
C THR A 448 32.90 7.67 15.90
N LEU A 449 32.83 8.98 16.16
CA LEU A 449 33.57 9.63 17.26
C LEU A 449 33.08 9.17 18.65
N ARG A 450 31.86 8.64 18.73
CA ARG A 450 31.25 8.09 19.94
C ARG A 450 31.29 6.56 20.00
N ASN A 451 32.14 5.91 19.19
CA ASN A 451 32.20 4.45 19.05
C ASN A 451 30.84 3.81 18.68
N LYS A 452 29.99 4.53 17.95
CA LYS A 452 28.73 3.99 17.40
C LYS A 452 28.76 3.96 15.88
N THR A 453 27.99 3.04 15.29
CA THR A 453 27.82 2.93 13.85
C THR A 453 26.57 3.69 13.41
N GLU A 454 26.65 4.41 12.30
CA GLU A 454 25.50 5.06 11.67
C GLU A 454 25.45 4.75 10.17
N ILE A 455 24.25 4.86 9.60
CA ILE A 455 24.02 4.80 8.16
C ILE A 455 23.73 6.23 7.70
N ILE A 456 24.53 6.72 6.76
CA ILE A 456 24.32 8.02 6.12
C ILE A 456 23.48 7.80 4.86
N TYR A 457 22.30 8.40 4.80
CA TYR A 457 21.37 8.31 3.67
C TYR A 457 21.61 9.41 2.62
N ALA A 458 22.06 10.59 3.07
CA ALA A 458 22.43 11.71 2.20
C ALA A 458 23.27 12.75 2.94
N GLY A 459 24.00 13.57 2.18
CA GLY A 459 24.85 14.62 2.71
C GLY A 459 26.15 14.10 3.32
N GLY A 460 26.89 14.99 3.96
CA GLY A 460 28.23 14.72 4.47
C GLY A 460 28.96 15.99 4.88
N PRO A 461 30.25 15.90 5.26
CA PRO A 461 31.07 17.06 5.65
C PRO A 461 31.11 18.18 4.59
N GLU A 462 30.96 17.84 3.31
CA GLU A 462 30.92 18.78 2.18
C GLU A 462 29.60 19.56 2.06
N SER A 463 28.56 19.14 2.77
CA SER A 463 27.22 19.73 2.71
C SER A 463 27.08 20.96 3.62
N GLU A 464 28.08 21.85 3.57
CA GLU A 464 28.13 23.13 4.27
C GLU A 464 27.90 24.29 3.28
N GLY A 465 27.24 25.37 3.73
CA GLY A 465 26.92 26.47 2.83
C GLY A 465 26.49 27.73 3.58
N VAL A 466 26.61 28.88 2.92
CA VAL A 466 26.29 30.20 3.48
C VAL A 466 25.18 30.88 2.66
N PRO A 467 24.44 31.87 3.19
CA PRO A 467 23.38 32.54 2.44
C PRO A 467 23.83 33.14 1.09
N ALA A 468 25.09 33.58 0.97
CA ALA A 468 25.65 34.10 -0.28
C ALA A 468 26.01 33.02 -1.30
N SER A 469 26.21 31.77 -0.86
CA SER A 469 26.60 30.62 -1.68
C SER A 469 26.03 29.35 -1.03
N PRO A 470 24.72 29.10 -1.16
CA PRO A 470 24.09 27.92 -0.57
C PRO A 470 24.62 26.63 -1.20
N PHE A 471 24.73 25.58 -0.39
CA PHE A 471 24.99 24.23 -0.90
C PHE A 471 23.66 23.53 -1.19
N GLU A 472 23.51 22.96 -2.38
CA GLU A 472 22.32 22.21 -2.76
C GLU A 472 22.54 20.71 -2.54
N LEU A 473 21.84 20.16 -1.54
CA LEU A 473 21.79 18.72 -1.31
C LEU A 473 20.47 18.16 -1.87
N VAL A 474 20.55 17.16 -2.75
CA VAL A 474 19.37 16.46 -3.28
C VAL A 474 19.34 15.05 -2.73
N TRP A 475 18.23 14.67 -2.10
CA TRP A 475 18.04 13.35 -1.53
C TRP A 475 16.68 12.79 -1.96
N ALA A 476 16.68 11.61 -2.58
CA ALA A 476 15.48 10.84 -2.84
C ALA A 476 15.48 9.62 -1.90
N PRO A 477 14.65 9.60 -0.85
CA PRO A 477 14.54 8.45 0.03
C PRO A 477 14.16 7.23 -0.80
N ASP A 478 14.93 6.15 -0.69
CA ASP A 478 14.64 4.92 -1.41
C ASP A 478 13.75 3.98 -0.57
N ARG A 479 13.39 2.82 -1.15
CA ARG A 479 12.62 1.78 -0.45
C ARG A 479 13.35 1.18 0.77
N ASN A 480 14.66 1.37 0.88
CA ASN A 480 15.49 0.81 1.95
C ASN A 480 15.60 1.77 3.14
N THR A 481 15.26 3.04 2.92
CA THR A 481 15.24 4.07 3.96
C THR A 481 14.16 3.73 4.99
N PRO A 482 14.48 3.63 6.30
CA PRO A 482 13.50 3.38 7.36
C PRO A 482 12.41 4.45 7.44
N ASP A 483 11.28 4.12 8.07
CA ASP A 483 10.15 5.07 8.24
C ASP A 483 10.51 6.26 9.12
N GLN A 484 11.58 6.15 9.91
CA GLN A 484 12.13 7.24 10.70
C GLN A 484 13.66 7.30 10.55
N VAL A 485 14.16 8.45 10.12
CA VAL A 485 15.58 8.81 10.10
C VAL A 485 15.75 10.20 10.70
N TYR A 486 16.97 10.73 10.72
CA TYR A 486 17.26 12.01 11.35
C TYR A 486 18.06 12.91 10.41
N TYR A 487 17.76 14.20 10.41
CA TYR A 487 18.65 15.21 9.80
C TYR A 487 19.45 15.84 10.92
N GLN A 488 20.77 15.91 10.77
CA GLN A 488 21.67 16.35 11.84
C GLN A 488 22.82 17.19 11.28
N SER A 489 23.60 17.79 12.19
CA SER A 489 24.91 18.36 11.86
C SER A 489 25.98 17.26 11.96
N VAL A 490 26.88 17.20 10.98
CA VAL A 490 28.02 16.27 10.99
C VAL A 490 29.02 16.65 12.10
N TYR A 491 29.22 17.94 12.33
CA TYR A 491 30.25 18.45 13.25
C TYR A 491 29.78 18.58 14.70
N HIS A 492 28.46 18.67 14.91
CA HIS A 492 27.88 18.95 16.22
C HIS A 492 26.75 17.98 16.55
N GLN A 493 26.71 17.54 17.80
CA GLN A 493 25.64 16.67 18.30
C GLN A 493 24.39 17.50 18.63
N LYS A 494 23.22 16.89 18.49
CA LYS A 494 21.90 17.39 18.90
C LYS A 494 21.55 18.74 18.25
N MET A 495 21.92 18.93 16.98
CA MET A 495 21.63 20.16 16.22
C MET A 495 20.45 20.02 15.25
N GLY A 496 19.93 18.83 15.00
CA GLY A 496 18.79 18.59 14.12
C GLY A 496 17.75 17.67 14.73
N TRP A 497 16.84 17.14 13.91
CA TRP A 497 15.68 16.38 14.39
C TRP A 497 15.25 15.26 13.44
N ARG A 498 13.97 14.88 13.52
CA ARG A 498 13.39 13.70 12.91
C ARG A 498 12.91 13.95 11.48
N VAL A 499 13.10 12.95 10.64
CA VAL A 499 12.50 12.81 9.32
C VAL A 499 11.57 11.58 9.35
N GLN A 500 10.29 11.80 9.14
CA GLN A 500 9.29 10.77 8.87
C GLN A 500 9.30 10.46 7.37
N VAL A 501 9.67 9.23 7.02
CA VAL A 501 9.70 8.74 5.65
C VAL A 501 8.43 7.94 5.39
N VAL A 502 7.56 8.46 4.55
CA VAL A 502 6.31 7.82 4.17
C VAL A 502 6.42 7.20 2.79
N ASP A 503 5.65 6.16 2.53
CA ASP A 503 5.58 5.59 1.18
C ASP A 503 4.82 6.54 0.25
N GLY A 504 5.41 6.86 -0.89
CA GLY A 504 4.74 7.58 -1.98
C GLY A 504 3.88 6.65 -2.84
N GLY A 505 3.52 7.10 -4.04
CA GLY A 505 2.91 6.21 -5.03
C GLY A 505 3.91 5.14 -5.48
N LEU A 506 3.44 3.92 -5.74
CA LEU A 506 4.28 2.88 -6.36
C LEU A 506 4.91 3.35 -7.69
N SER A 507 4.28 4.31 -8.38
CA SER A 507 4.83 4.97 -9.57
C SER A 507 6.08 5.81 -9.29
N ASP A 508 6.22 6.32 -8.08
CA ASP A 508 7.32 7.20 -7.68
C ASP A 508 8.51 6.37 -7.18
N MET A 509 8.22 5.19 -6.60
CA MET A 509 9.22 4.25 -6.10
C MET A 509 9.82 3.32 -7.16
N TYR A 510 9.10 3.08 -8.27
CA TYR A 510 9.52 2.14 -9.32
C TYR A 510 9.60 2.82 -10.69
N ASN A 511 10.71 2.59 -11.41
CA ASN A 511 10.97 3.27 -12.69
C ASN A 511 10.00 2.88 -13.81
N ASN A 512 9.47 1.65 -13.76
CA ASN A 512 8.59 1.13 -14.79
C ASN A 512 7.35 0.48 -14.15
N SER A 513 6.23 0.58 -14.87
CA SER A 513 5.01 -0.11 -14.50
C SER A 513 4.25 -0.57 -15.74
N VAL A 514 3.47 -1.63 -15.59
CA VAL A 514 2.55 -2.09 -16.61
C VAL A 514 1.31 -2.70 -15.97
N VAL A 515 0.17 -2.47 -16.59
CA VAL A 515 -1.08 -3.11 -16.20
C VAL A 515 -1.13 -4.47 -16.87
N LEU A 516 -1.27 -5.54 -16.07
CA LEU A 516 -1.40 -6.89 -16.59
C LEU A 516 -2.80 -7.09 -17.20
N ASP A 517 -2.94 -8.14 -18.03
CA ASP A 517 -4.17 -8.43 -18.77
C ASP A 517 -5.39 -8.48 -17.84
N ASP A 518 -6.54 -8.04 -18.37
CA ASP A 518 -7.80 -7.76 -17.65
C ASP A 518 -7.80 -6.52 -16.74
N GLN A 519 -6.73 -5.73 -16.69
CA GLN A 519 -6.61 -4.49 -15.90
C GLN A 519 -6.82 -4.65 -14.38
N GLN A 520 -6.61 -5.85 -13.84
CA GLN A 520 -6.87 -6.13 -12.41
C GLN A 520 -5.63 -6.14 -11.52
N VAL A 521 -4.43 -6.18 -12.10
CA VAL A 521 -3.16 -6.17 -11.37
C VAL A 521 -2.18 -5.25 -12.09
N THR A 522 -1.56 -4.34 -11.35
CA THR A 522 -0.48 -3.50 -11.86
C THR A 522 0.85 -4.05 -11.36
N PHE A 523 1.77 -4.26 -12.29
CA PHE A 523 3.10 -4.80 -12.06
C PHE A 523 4.14 -3.69 -12.23
N PHE A 524 4.95 -3.47 -11.20
CA PHE A 524 5.97 -2.43 -11.12
C PHE A 524 7.34 -3.06 -11.00
N TRP A 525 8.36 -2.47 -11.62
CA TRP A 525 9.72 -2.94 -11.46
C TRP A 525 10.78 -1.86 -11.65
N THR A 526 11.91 -2.07 -10.97
CA THR A 526 13.16 -1.32 -11.16
C THR A 526 14.29 -2.32 -11.34
N LEU A 527 15.00 -2.20 -12.46
CA LEU A 527 16.19 -3.01 -12.76
C LEU A 527 17.42 -2.37 -12.14
N SER A 528 18.24 -3.19 -11.49
CA SER A 528 19.61 -2.89 -11.07
C SER A 528 20.57 -3.80 -11.83
N LYS A 529 21.88 -3.62 -11.62
CA LYS A 529 22.92 -4.38 -12.36
C LYS A 529 22.75 -5.90 -12.25
N ASP A 530 22.50 -6.40 -11.03
CA ASP A 530 22.43 -7.84 -10.74
C ASP A 530 21.10 -8.28 -10.08
N SER A 531 20.16 -7.36 -9.89
CA SER A 531 18.89 -7.62 -9.21
C SER A 531 17.71 -6.89 -9.86
N ILE A 532 16.51 -7.35 -9.53
CA ILE A 532 15.24 -6.72 -9.90
C ILE A 532 14.41 -6.50 -8.65
N SER A 533 13.89 -5.29 -8.53
CA SER A 533 12.93 -4.91 -7.49
C SER A 533 11.54 -4.94 -8.11
N ILE A 534 10.59 -5.61 -7.48
CA ILE A 534 9.26 -5.86 -8.02
C ILE A 534 8.23 -5.44 -6.98
N ALA A 535 7.19 -4.74 -7.44
CA ALA A 535 5.93 -4.63 -6.72
C ALA A 535 4.76 -5.09 -7.59
N ALA A 536 3.76 -5.70 -6.97
CA ALA A 536 2.50 -6.01 -7.61
C ALA A 536 1.35 -5.54 -6.73
N ARG A 537 0.41 -4.81 -7.32
CA ARG A 537 -0.77 -4.27 -6.64
C ARG A 537 -2.02 -4.78 -7.34
N GLY A 538 -2.93 -5.37 -6.57
CA GLY A 538 -4.27 -5.70 -7.06
C GLY A 538 -5.13 -4.45 -7.21
N ASP A 539 -6.14 -4.50 -8.08
CA ASP A 539 -7.16 -3.45 -8.21
C ASP A 539 -8.46 -3.83 -7.46
N LYS A 540 -8.53 -5.05 -6.94
CA LYS A 540 -9.69 -5.59 -6.21
C LYS A 540 -9.33 -6.08 -4.83
N LYS A 541 -10.36 -6.07 -3.97
CA LYS A 541 -10.26 -6.65 -2.63
C LYS A 541 -9.94 -8.13 -2.71
N SER A 542 -8.89 -8.57 -2.03
CA SER A 542 -8.44 -9.96 -2.01
C SER A 542 -7.77 -10.27 -0.66
N GLY A 543 -7.74 -11.54 -0.28
CA GLY A 543 -6.97 -11.97 0.89
C GLY A 543 -5.53 -12.32 0.58
N TYR A 544 -5.22 -12.59 -0.70
CA TYR A 544 -3.85 -12.70 -1.19
C TYR A 544 -3.76 -12.27 -2.66
N LEU A 545 -2.57 -11.83 -3.06
CA LEU A 545 -2.18 -11.60 -4.44
C LEU A 545 -1.00 -12.50 -4.78
N ALA A 546 -1.08 -13.17 -5.94
CA ALA A 546 -0.02 -14.00 -6.46
C ALA A 546 0.40 -13.52 -7.85
N ILE A 547 1.70 -13.42 -8.07
CA ILE A 547 2.30 -13.23 -9.40
C ILE A 547 3.12 -14.45 -9.75
N GLY A 548 3.05 -14.90 -11.00
CA GLY A 548 3.76 -16.10 -11.48
C GLY A 548 4.60 -15.80 -12.72
N PHE A 549 5.78 -16.39 -12.79
CA PHE A 549 6.65 -16.35 -13.97
C PHE A 549 6.50 -17.67 -14.73
N GLY A 550 5.85 -17.62 -15.88
CA GLY A 550 5.51 -18.80 -16.67
C GLY A 550 4.50 -18.52 -17.78
N SER A 551 4.26 -19.52 -18.63
CA SER A 551 3.25 -19.42 -19.71
C SER A 551 1.83 -19.79 -19.23
N GLY A 552 1.69 -20.21 -17.98
CA GLY A 552 0.46 -20.67 -17.35
C GLY A 552 0.77 -21.15 -15.93
N MET A 553 -0.25 -21.59 -15.18
CA MET A 553 -0.09 -22.01 -13.77
C MET A 553 0.91 -23.17 -13.61
N VAL A 554 0.79 -24.20 -14.44
CA VAL A 554 1.68 -25.38 -14.41
C VAL A 554 3.06 -25.00 -14.97
N ASN A 555 4.11 -25.42 -14.27
CA ASN A 555 5.52 -25.08 -14.52
C ASN A 555 5.81 -23.58 -14.38
N SER A 556 5.30 -22.96 -13.32
CA SER A 556 5.57 -21.55 -13.03
C SER A 556 6.13 -21.33 -11.62
N TYR A 557 6.94 -20.27 -11.49
CA TYR A 557 7.43 -19.78 -10.20
C TYR A 557 6.49 -18.69 -9.71
N ALA A 558 5.86 -18.92 -8.56
CA ALA A 558 4.88 -18.00 -8.00
C ALA A 558 5.42 -17.29 -6.75
N TYR A 559 5.07 -16.03 -6.62
CA TYR A 559 5.29 -15.20 -5.44
C TYR A 559 3.92 -14.82 -4.90
N VAL A 560 3.64 -15.19 -3.66
CA VAL A 560 2.33 -14.99 -3.05
C VAL A 560 2.48 -14.07 -1.86
N GLY A 561 1.77 -12.94 -1.88
CA GLY A 561 1.69 -11.97 -0.81
C GLY A 561 0.34 -12.00 -0.11
N TRP A 562 0.33 -12.03 1.22
CA TRP A 562 -0.89 -11.94 2.04
C TRP A 562 -0.60 -11.28 3.38
N VAL A 563 -1.65 -10.82 4.06
CA VAL A 563 -1.56 -10.28 5.42
C VAL A 563 -2.24 -11.27 6.37
N ASP A 564 -1.57 -11.62 7.46
CA ASP A 564 -2.11 -12.54 8.46
C ASP A 564 -3.12 -11.85 9.41
N ASN A 565 -3.70 -12.63 10.33
CA ASN A 565 -4.70 -12.12 11.28
C ASN A 565 -4.11 -11.13 12.31
N ILE A 566 -2.79 -11.06 12.44
CA ILE A 566 -2.06 -10.17 13.35
C ILE A 566 -1.73 -8.84 12.62
N GLY A 567 -1.99 -8.77 11.31
CA GLY A 567 -1.70 -7.59 10.48
C GLY A 567 -0.28 -7.60 9.89
N ILE A 568 0.45 -8.71 10.02
CA ILE A 568 1.81 -8.84 9.46
C ILE A 568 1.69 -9.31 8.01
N GLY A 569 2.35 -8.60 7.11
CA GLY A 569 2.44 -8.96 5.70
C GLY A 569 3.54 -9.98 5.43
N HIS A 570 3.24 -11.00 4.64
CA HIS A 570 4.15 -12.05 4.23
C HIS A 570 4.25 -12.10 2.70
N VAL A 571 5.42 -12.45 2.17
CA VAL A 571 5.59 -12.83 0.75
C VAL A 571 6.45 -14.09 0.69
N ASN A 572 5.91 -15.16 0.13
CA ASN A 572 6.61 -16.44 -0.02
C ASN A 572 6.67 -16.89 -1.48
N THR A 573 7.66 -17.73 -1.79
CA THR A 573 7.91 -18.24 -3.13
C THR A 573 7.47 -19.70 -3.25
N TYR A 574 6.93 -20.08 -4.42
CA TYR A 574 6.39 -21.41 -4.70
C TYR A 574 6.75 -21.86 -6.12
N TRP A 575 6.90 -23.16 -6.30
CA TRP A 575 6.95 -23.82 -7.60
C TRP A 575 5.66 -24.60 -7.82
N ILE A 576 5.04 -24.42 -8.98
CA ILE A 576 3.74 -25.03 -9.29
C ILE A 576 3.91 -26.03 -10.42
N ASP A 577 3.64 -27.31 -10.17
CA ASP A 577 3.72 -28.40 -11.15
C ASP A 577 2.36 -29.03 -11.52
N GLY A 578 1.26 -28.50 -10.97
CA GLY A 578 -0.11 -28.94 -11.21
C GLY A 578 -1.15 -27.88 -10.87
N LYS A 579 -2.45 -28.24 -10.93
CA LYS A 579 -3.56 -27.31 -10.65
C LYS A 579 -4.18 -27.49 -9.26
N ASP A 580 -3.99 -28.64 -8.63
CA ASP A 580 -4.50 -28.89 -7.29
C ASP A 580 -3.59 -28.26 -6.22
N PRO A 581 -4.12 -27.92 -5.03
CA PRO A 581 -3.33 -27.35 -3.93
C PRO A 581 -2.10 -28.16 -3.53
N SER A 582 -2.12 -29.49 -3.68
CA SER A 582 -1.00 -30.39 -3.37
C SER A 582 0.18 -30.26 -4.34
N ASN A 583 0.01 -29.55 -5.46
CA ASN A 583 1.02 -29.35 -6.50
C ASN A 583 1.66 -27.95 -6.43
N VAL A 584 1.47 -27.26 -5.30
CA VAL A 584 2.08 -25.97 -5.01
C VAL A 584 3.14 -26.19 -3.94
N HIS A 585 4.40 -26.23 -4.36
CA HIS A 585 5.52 -26.58 -3.50
C HIS A 585 6.23 -25.31 -3.02
N PRO A 586 6.40 -25.10 -1.70
CA PRO A 586 7.16 -23.96 -1.20
C PRO A 586 8.61 -24.04 -1.67
N THR A 587 9.18 -22.90 -2.01
CA THR A 587 10.59 -22.76 -2.42
C THR A 587 11.30 -21.76 -1.52
N SER A 588 12.63 -21.73 -1.57
CA SER A 588 13.44 -20.77 -0.80
C SER A 588 14.36 -19.98 -1.73
N GLU A 589 13.90 -18.80 -2.13
CA GLU A 589 14.70 -17.80 -2.85
C GLU A 589 15.27 -16.75 -1.88
N ASN A 590 16.41 -16.14 -2.26
CA ASN A 590 17.00 -15.04 -1.49
C ASN A 590 16.26 -13.73 -1.81
N LEU A 591 15.10 -13.55 -1.18
CA LEU A 591 14.33 -12.31 -1.25
C LEU A 591 14.82 -11.33 -0.19
N THR A 592 14.98 -10.08 -0.61
CA THR A 592 15.29 -8.94 0.27
C THR A 592 14.17 -7.91 0.16
N TYR A 593 13.99 -7.08 1.19
CA TYR A 593 12.96 -6.03 1.20
C TYR A 593 11.54 -6.56 0.97
N VAL A 594 11.22 -7.66 1.64
CA VAL A 594 9.90 -8.28 1.57
C VAL A 594 8.90 -7.45 2.37
N ARG A 595 7.92 -6.87 1.68
CA ARG A 595 6.79 -6.16 2.29
C ARG A 595 5.49 -6.61 1.63
N CYS A 596 4.44 -6.76 2.44
CA CYS A 596 3.09 -6.94 1.94
C CYS A 596 2.16 -6.08 2.78
N LYS A 597 1.33 -5.26 2.13
CA LYS A 597 0.37 -4.37 2.79
C LYS A 597 -1.03 -4.62 2.24
N SER A 598 -2.03 -4.42 3.10
CA SER A 598 -3.44 -4.46 2.70
C SER A 598 -4.08 -3.11 3.01
N GLU A 599 -4.41 -2.34 1.97
CA GLU A 599 -5.09 -1.05 2.11
C GLU A 599 -6.50 -1.16 1.55
N ASN A 600 -7.51 -0.91 2.38
CA ASN A 600 -8.93 -1.07 2.00
C ASN A 600 -9.26 -2.48 1.43
N GLY A 601 -8.49 -3.50 1.81
CA GLY A 601 -8.60 -4.87 1.32
C GLY A 601 -7.86 -5.16 0.01
N ILE A 602 -7.18 -4.17 -0.57
CA ILE A 602 -6.31 -4.34 -1.75
C ILE A 602 -4.92 -4.75 -1.28
N ILE A 603 -4.41 -5.87 -1.81
CA ILE A 603 -3.07 -6.37 -1.49
C ILE A 603 -2.04 -5.74 -2.42
N THR A 604 -0.97 -5.23 -1.82
CA THR A 604 0.27 -4.83 -2.49
C THR A 604 1.40 -5.66 -1.91
N LEU A 605 2.13 -6.37 -2.77
CA LEU A 605 3.32 -7.12 -2.39
C LEU A 605 4.56 -6.51 -3.06
N GLU A 606 5.67 -6.49 -2.33
CA GLU A 606 6.94 -5.90 -2.74
C GLU A 606 8.10 -6.79 -2.31
N PHE A 607 9.07 -6.97 -3.19
CA PHE A 607 10.31 -7.69 -2.87
C PHE A 607 11.41 -7.37 -3.88
N THR A 608 12.65 -7.61 -3.49
CA THR A 608 13.83 -7.56 -4.36
C THR A 608 14.45 -8.95 -4.46
N ARG A 609 14.79 -9.38 -5.67
CA ARG A 609 15.45 -10.66 -5.93
C ARG A 609 16.63 -10.50 -6.90
N PRO A 610 17.66 -11.36 -6.81
CA PRO A 610 18.72 -11.40 -7.81
C PRO A 610 18.17 -11.84 -9.18
N LEU A 611 18.77 -11.38 -10.28
CA LEU A 611 18.38 -11.81 -11.63
C LEU A 611 18.67 -13.29 -11.85
N LYS A 612 19.80 -13.78 -11.29
CA LYS A 612 20.21 -15.18 -11.28
C LYS A 612 20.27 -15.70 -9.85
N PRO A 613 19.59 -16.80 -9.51
CA PRO A 613 19.70 -17.43 -8.19
C PRO A 613 21.14 -17.85 -7.87
N SER A 614 21.56 -17.74 -6.60
CA SER A 614 22.93 -18.04 -6.16
C SER A 614 23.23 -19.53 -5.95
N CYS A 615 22.30 -20.43 -6.26
CA CYS A 615 22.42 -21.86 -5.98
C CYS A 615 23.01 -22.66 -7.15
N SER A 616 23.72 -23.76 -6.82
CA SER A 616 24.51 -24.58 -7.74
C SER A 616 23.90 -25.96 -8.08
N HIS A 617 22.78 -26.34 -7.45
CA HIS A 617 22.19 -27.68 -7.62
C HIS A 617 21.08 -27.67 -8.67
N ASP A 618 21.26 -28.41 -9.77
CA ASP A 618 20.29 -28.55 -10.88
C ASP A 618 18.95 -29.18 -10.47
N ASP A 619 18.88 -29.81 -9.29
CA ASP A 619 17.69 -30.51 -8.80
C ASP A 619 16.68 -29.60 -8.08
N ARG A 620 17.09 -28.41 -7.62
CA ARG A 620 16.17 -27.47 -6.96
C ARG A 620 15.44 -26.63 -8.02
N PRO A 621 14.10 -26.66 -8.09
CA PRO A 621 13.35 -25.93 -9.12
C PRO A 621 13.63 -24.43 -9.08
N GLU A 622 13.75 -23.82 -7.90
CA GLU A 622 14.02 -22.39 -7.74
C GLU A 622 15.34 -21.91 -8.38
N CYS A 623 16.34 -22.81 -8.54
CA CYS A 623 17.61 -22.47 -9.18
C CYS A 623 17.47 -22.24 -10.69
N LYS A 624 16.39 -22.74 -11.29
CA LYS A 624 16.06 -22.56 -12.72
C LYS A 624 15.24 -21.29 -12.96
N ASN A 625 14.85 -20.55 -11.92
CA ASN A 625 14.11 -19.29 -12.01
C ASN A 625 15.03 -18.12 -12.38
N ILE A 626 15.62 -18.15 -13.58
CA ILE A 626 16.51 -17.11 -14.10
C ILE A 626 15.69 -16.06 -14.82
N VAL A 627 15.85 -14.79 -14.45
CA VAL A 627 15.24 -13.65 -15.14
C VAL A 627 16.30 -12.97 -15.97
N ASP A 628 16.21 -13.11 -17.30
CA ASP A 628 17.03 -12.38 -18.25
C ASP A 628 16.29 -11.10 -18.70
N PRO A 629 16.77 -9.89 -18.33
CA PRO A 629 16.12 -8.63 -18.68
C PRO A 629 15.98 -8.38 -20.18
N THR A 630 16.80 -9.04 -21.02
CA THR A 630 16.79 -8.88 -22.48
C THR A 630 15.69 -9.69 -23.16
N THR A 631 15.13 -10.68 -22.45
CA THR A 631 14.05 -11.53 -22.96
C THR A 631 12.69 -11.10 -22.39
N PRO A 632 11.58 -11.30 -23.12
CA PRO A 632 10.26 -10.99 -22.60
C PRO A 632 9.90 -11.92 -21.44
N LEU A 633 9.71 -11.35 -20.24
CA LEU A 633 9.28 -12.08 -19.06
C LEU A 633 7.77 -12.36 -19.17
N LYS A 634 7.39 -13.63 -19.11
CA LYS A 634 5.97 -14.01 -19.11
C LYS A 634 5.42 -13.97 -17.70
N VAL A 635 4.46 -13.08 -17.46
CA VAL A 635 3.86 -12.85 -16.14
C VAL A 635 2.39 -13.25 -16.17
N ILE A 636 1.99 -14.08 -15.21
CA ILE A 636 0.61 -14.45 -14.89
C ILE A 636 0.28 -13.95 -13.48
N TRP A 637 -1.00 -13.85 -13.15
CA TRP A 637 -1.42 -13.41 -11.81
C TRP A 637 -2.68 -14.13 -11.34
N ALA A 638 -2.85 -14.19 -10.02
CA ALA A 638 -4.01 -14.76 -9.37
C ALA A 638 -4.33 -14.05 -8.05
N MET A 639 -5.61 -14.00 -7.68
CA MET A 639 -6.10 -13.48 -6.41
C MET A 639 -7.12 -14.45 -5.83
N GLY A 640 -7.14 -14.56 -4.50
CA GLY A 640 -8.11 -15.40 -3.80
C GLY A 640 -8.42 -14.89 -2.40
N ALA A 641 -9.24 -15.65 -1.68
CA ALA A 641 -9.80 -15.22 -0.40
C ALA A 641 -8.84 -15.37 0.78
N ARG A 642 -7.99 -16.40 0.81
CA ARG A 642 -7.09 -16.71 1.94
C ARG A 642 -5.83 -17.45 1.50
N TRP A 643 -4.70 -17.13 2.13
CA TRP A 643 -3.44 -17.86 2.01
C TRP A 643 -2.90 -18.25 3.39
N THR A 644 -2.19 -19.37 3.46
CA THR A 644 -1.60 -19.92 4.70
C THR A 644 -0.31 -20.69 4.38
N ASN A 645 0.67 -20.67 5.28
CA ASN A 645 2.00 -21.24 5.03
C ASN A 645 2.12 -22.76 5.14
N GLU A 646 1.30 -23.42 5.95
CA GLU A 646 1.65 -24.77 6.41
C GLU A 646 0.90 -25.90 5.69
N HIS A 647 -0.34 -25.68 5.22
CA HIS A 647 -1.11 -26.70 4.48
C HIS A 647 -2.12 -26.08 3.51
N LEU A 648 -1.80 -26.07 2.21
CA LEU A 648 -2.70 -25.58 1.18
C LEU A 648 -3.85 -26.57 0.94
N ASN A 649 -5.08 -26.07 0.94
CA ASN A 649 -6.30 -26.83 0.66
C ASN A 649 -7.18 -26.06 -0.34
N GLU A 650 -8.37 -26.58 -0.64
CA GLU A 650 -9.29 -25.97 -1.63
C GLU A 650 -9.69 -24.52 -1.29
N ARG A 651 -9.59 -24.10 -0.03
CA ARG A 651 -9.89 -22.70 0.38
C ARG A 651 -8.80 -21.72 -0.06
N ASN A 652 -7.62 -22.21 -0.45
CA ASN A 652 -6.52 -21.40 -0.98
C ASN A 652 -6.59 -21.23 -2.50
N MET A 653 -7.60 -21.82 -3.15
CA MET A 653 -7.79 -21.67 -4.58
C MET A 653 -8.11 -20.21 -4.93
N HIS A 654 -7.57 -19.77 -6.06
CA HIS A 654 -7.82 -18.44 -6.58
C HIS A 654 -9.27 -18.31 -7.06
N SER A 655 -9.89 -17.16 -6.81
CA SER A 655 -11.21 -16.81 -7.35
C SER A 655 -11.12 -15.96 -8.61
N VAL A 656 -10.00 -15.26 -8.80
CA VAL A 656 -9.76 -14.38 -9.94
C VAL A 656 -8.35 -14.61 -10.46
N THR A 657 -8.19 -14.77 -11.78
CA THR A 657 -6.89 -15.07 -12.40
C THR A 657 -6.75 -14.44 -13.77
N SER A 658 -5.50 -14.27 -14.21
CA SER A 658 -5.19 -13.99 -15.61
C SER A 658 -5.63 -15.14 -16.52
N GLN A 659 -6.26 -14.84 -17.66
CA GLN A 659 -6.61 -15.85 -18.66
C GLN A 659 -5.39 -16.31 -19.50
N ARG A 660 -4.39 -15.44 -19.64
CA ARG A 660 -3.18 -15.66 -20.45
C ARG A 660 -1.97 -14.94 -19.84
N PRO A 661 -0.74 -15.40 -20.16
CA PRO A 661 0.47 -14.68 -19.75
C PRO A 661 0.64 -13.37 -20.53
N VAL A 662 1.07 -12.34 -19.82
CA VAL A 662 1.51 -11.06 -20.39
C VAL A 662 3.01 -11.10 -20.62
N ARG A 663 3.48 -10.67 -21.80
CA ARG A 663 4.91 -10.59 -22.11
C ARG A 663 5.44 -9.21 -21.73
N VAL A 664 6.12 -9.13 -20.59
CA VAL A 664 6.71 -7.90 -20.05
C VAL A 664 8.14 -7.73 -20.56
N MET A 665 8.39 -6.63 -21.27
CA MET A 665 9.72 -6.24 -21.77
C MET A 665 10.42 -5.38 -20.71
N LEU A 666 11.17 -6.02 -19.82
CA LEU A 666 11.73 -5.38 -18.62
C LEU A 666 12.63 -4.17 -18.93
N MET A 667 13.44 -4.24 -19.99
CA MET A 667 14.32 -3.13 -20.41
C MET A 667 13.57 -1.96 -21.06
N ARG A 668 12.40 -2.21 -21.67
CA ARG A 668 11.67 -1.22 -22.45
C ARG A 668 10.55 -0.53 -21.66
N GLY A 669 10.15 -1.09 -20.51
CA GLY A 669 9.03 -0.54 -19.75
C GLY A 669 7.66 -0.81 -20.37
N SER A 670 7.52 -1.86 -21.20
CA SER A 670 6.29 -2.13 -21.96
C SER A 670 5.84 -3.59 -21.85
N ALA A 671 4.57 -3.88 -22.15
CA ALA A 671 4.09 -5.25 -22.27
C ALA A 671 3.16 -5.48 -23.46
N GLU A 672 3.14 -6.71 -23.95
CA GLU A 672 2.29 -7.16 -25.06
C GLU A 672 1.50 -8.40 -24.67
N ALA A 673 0.23 -8.44 -25.08
CA ALA A 673 -0.66 -9.56 -24.82
C ALA A 673 -0.64 -10.55 -26.02
N GLU A 674 -0.65 -11.85 -25.74
CA GLU A 674 -0.61 -12.91 -26.76
C GLU A 674 -1.94 -12.94 -27.56
N GLN A 675 -1.90 -12.75 -28.89
CA GLN A 675 -3.10 -12.74 -29.77
C GLN A 675 -3.43 -14.16 -30.31
N ASP A 676 -4.71 -14.56 -30.23
CA ASP A 676 -5.22 -15.85 -30.71
C ASP A 676 -5.67 -15.80 -32.19
N LEU A 677 -5.09 -16.66 -33.05
CA LEU A 677 -5.48 -16.85 -34.46
C LEU A 677 -6.71 -17.79 -34.66
N ARG A 678 -7.40 -18.18 -33.57
CA ARG A 678 -8.42 -19.26 -33.57
C ARG A 678 -9.69 -18.95 -34.38
N PRO A 679 -10.32 -17.75 -34.31
CA PRO A 679 -11.59 -17.50 -34.98
C PRO A 679 -11.50 -17.55 -36.51
N VAL A 680 -10.42 -17.02 -37.08
CA VAL A 680 -10.24 -16.93 -38.53
C VAL A 680 -10.01 -18.32 -39.16
N LEU A 681 -9.26 -19.19 -38.47
CA LEU A 681 -9.01 -20.55 -38.94
C LEU A 681 -10.27 -21.42 -38.89
N ALA A 682 -11.16 -21.20 -37.91
CA ALA A 682 -12.47 -21.85 -37.85
C ALA A 682 -13.37 -21.46 -39.04
N VAL A 683 -13.38 -20.17 -39.41
CA VAL A 683 -14.11 -19.67 -40.58
C VAL A 683 -13.57 -20.29 -41.88
N HIS A 684 -12.25 -20.40 -42.04
CA HIS A 684 -11.64 -21.10 -43.16
C HIS A 684 -12.12 -22.55 -43.26
N GLY A 685 -12.10 -23.30 -42.16
CA GLY A 685 -12.55 -24.69 -42.11
C GLY A 685 -14.01 -24.86 -42.51
N PHE A 686 -14.91 -24.00 -42.01
CA PHE A 686 -16.34 -24.03 -42.36
C PHE A 686 -16.58 -23.78 -43.85
N MET A 687 -15.93 -22.76 -44.43
CA MET A 687 -16.06 -22.44 -45.85
C MET A 687 -15.56 -23.58 -46.75
N MET A 688 -14.45 -24.23 -46.38
CA MET A 688 -13.91 -25.36 -47.13
C MET A 688 -14.83 -26.59 -47.08
N PHE A 689 -15.48 -26.86 -45.95
CA PHE A 689 -16.49 -27.92 -45.84
C PHE A 689 -17.71 -27.63 -46.71
N LEU A 690 -18.24 -26.40 -46.69
CA LEU A 690 -19.38 -26.01 -47.51
C LEU A 690 -19.11 -26.22 -49.01
N ALA A 691 -17.90 -25.88 -49.47
CA ALA A 691 -17.54 -26.05 -50.87
C ALA A 691 -17.28 -27.52 -51.25
N TRP A 692 -16.33 -28.19 -50.58
CA TRP A 692 -15.87 -29.54 -50.96
C TRP A 692 -16.75 -30.67 -50.44
N GLY A 693 -17.50 -30.43 -49.36
CA GLY A 693 -18.39 -31.42 -48.74
C GLY A 693 -19.84 -31.36 -49.25
N ILE A 694 -20.27 -30.22 -49.82
CA ILE A 694 -21.68 -30.00 -50.19
C ILE A 694 -21.83 -29.53 -51.63
N LEU A 695 -21.34 -28.33 -51.97
CA LEU A 695 -21.67 -27.68 -53.25
C LEU A 695 -21.05 -28.39 -54.48
N LEU A 696 -19.74 -28.65 -54.47
CA LEU A 696 -19.05 -29.28 -55.60
C LEU A 696 -19.52 -30.73 -55.84
N PRO A 697 -19.64 -31.60 -54.81
CA PRO A 697 -20.23 -32.92 -54.97
C PRO A 697 -21.71 -32.86 -55.40
N GLY A 698 -22.50 -31.93 -54.82
CA GLY A 698 -23.90 -31.72 -55.18
C GLY A 698 -24.08 -31.38 -56.66
N GLY A 699 -23.20 -30.53 -57.21
CA GLY A 699 -23.19 -30.24 -58.65
C GLY A 699 -22.89 -31.46 -59.52
N ILE A 700 -22.01 -32.36 -59.09
CA ILE A 700 -21.73 -33.62 -59.80
C ILE A 700 -22.95 -34.55 -59.78
N LEU A 701 -23.63 -34.66 -58.63
CA LEU A 701 -24.85 -35.45 -58.50
C LEU A 701 -25.98 -34.90 -59.36
N ALA A 702 -26.12 -33.57 -59.43
CA ALA A 702 -27.09 -32.92 -60.31
C ALA A 702 -26.85 -33.28 -61.79
N ALA A 703 -25.61 -33.21 -62.26
CA ALA A 703 -25.26 -33.59 -63.63
C ALA A 703 -25.49 -35.07 -63.97
N ARG A 704 -25.48 -35.95 -62.96
CA ARG A 704 -25.70 -37.39 -63.14
C ARG A 704 -27.18 -37.78 -63.07
N TYR A 705 -27.90 -37.32 -62.05
CA TYR A 705 -29.23 -37.85 -61.70
C TYR A 705 -30.41 -36.92 -62.05
N LEU A 706 -30.17 -35.62 -62.27
CA LEU A 706 -31.25 -34.65 -62.56
C LEU A 706 -31.50 -34.47 -64.07
N LYS A 707 -30.95 -35.33 -64.94
CA LYS A 707 -31.16 -35.24 -66.40
C LYS A 707 -32.62 -35.32 -66.86
N HIS A 708 -33.52 -35.78 -66.00
CA HIS A 708 -34.97 -35.87 -66.24
C HIS A 708 -35.72 -34.53 -66.11
N VAL A 709 -35.07 -33.48 -65.58
CA VAL A 709 -35.65 -32.14 -65.46
C VAL A 709 -35.75 -31.52 -66.86
N LYS A 710 -36.96 -31.12 -67.27
CA LYS A 710 -37.24 -30.58 -68.62
C LYS A 710 -36.27 -29.44 -68.99
N GLY A 711 -35.75 -29.47 -70.21
CA GLY A 711 -34.83 -28.46 -70.75
C GLY A 711 -33.39 -28.56 -70.22
N ASN A 712 -32.72 -27.42 -70.09
CA ASN A 712 -31.31 -27.32 -69.65
C ASN A 712 -31.14 -27.21 -68.12
N GLY A 713 -32.17 -27.55 -67.33
CA GLY A 713 -32.19 -27.32 -65.88
C GLY A 713 -31.06 -28.01 -65.11
N TRP A 714 -30.77 -29.28 -65.41
CA TRP A 714 -29.68 -30.02 -64.77
C TRP A 714 -28.30 -29.39 -65.04
N TYR A 715 -28.11 -28.84 -66.23
CA TYR A 715 -26.87 -28.22 -66.65
C TYR A 715 -26.66 -26.88 -65.93
N GLN A 716 -27.72 -26.07 -65.81
CA GLN A 716 -27.67 -24.83 -65.04
C GLN A 716 -27.38 -25.08 -63.56
N ILE A 717 -28.06 -26.05 -62.93
CA ILE A 717 -27.82 -26.41 -61.52
C ILE A 717 -26.38 -26.88 -61.32
N HIS A 718 -25.85 -27.72 -62.20
CA HIS A 718 -24.45 -28.14 -62.17
C HIS A 718 -23.52 -26.93 -62.22
N VAL A 719 -23.67 -26.08 -63.25
CA VAL A 719 -22.81 -24.92 -63.47
C VAL A 719 -22.83 -23.93 -62.29
N TYR A 720 -24.02 -23.59 -61.77
CA TYR A 720 -24.13 -22.68 -60.63
C TYR A 720 -23.48 -23.25 -59.36
N LEU A 721 -23.73 -24.52 -59.04
CA LEU A 721 -23.10 -25.15 -57.86
C LEU A 721 -21.57 -25.24 -57.99
N GLN A 722 -21.05 -25.50 -59.19
CA GLN A 722 -19.59 -25.52 -59.43
C GLN A 722 -18.96 -24.13 -59.28
N TYR A 723 -19.56 -23.08 -59.87
CA TYR A 723 -19.04 -21.72 -59.75
C TYR A 723 -19.14 -21.19 -58.31
N SER A 724 -20.27 -21.40 -57.62
CA SER A 724 -20.43 -20.99 -56.23
C SER A 724 -19.45 -21.73 -55.29
N GLY A 725 -19.26 -23.04 -55.49
CA GLY A 725 -18.29 -23.81 -54.72
C GLY A 725 -16.86 -23.30 -54.93
N LEU A 726 -16.46 -23.04 -56.18
CA LEU A 726 -15.12 -22.56 -56.49
C LEU A 726 -14.86 -21.15 -55.95
N ALA A 727 -15.86 -20.25 -55.99
CA ALA A 727 -15.75 -18.91 -55.41
C ALA A 727 -15.50 -18.95 -53.90
N ILE A 728 -16.22 -19.81 -53.17
CA ILE A 728 -16.04 -19.99 -51.72
C ILE A 728 -14.64 -20.52 -51.40
N VAL A 729 -14.13 -21.47 -52.20
CA VAL A 729 -12.76 -22.00 -52.03
C VAL A 729 -11.70 -20.92 -52.17
N LEU A 730 -11.81 -20.05 -53.18
CA LEU A 730 -10.86 -18.95 -53.38
C LEU A 730 -10.93 -17.89 -52.27
N LEU A 731 -12.14 -17.56 -51.81
CA LEU A 731 -12.34 -16.62 -50.70
C LEU A 731 -11.77 -17.17 -49.38
N ALA A 732 -12.01 -18.45 -49.09
CA ALA A 732 -11.49 -19.12 -47.92
C ALA A 732 -9.95 -19.22 -47.91
N LEU A 733 -9.33 -19.40 -49.09
CA LEU A 733 -7.88 -19.34 -49.24
C LEU A 733 -7.34 -17.93 -48.94
N LEU A 734 -7.98 -16.88 -49.44
CA LEU A 734 -7.57 -15.50 -49.22
C LEU A 734 -7.56 -15.14 -47.73
N PHE A 735 -8.62 -15.48 -46.99
CA PHE A 735 -8.68 -15.26 -45.55
C PHE A 735 -7.56 -15.99 -44.79
N ALA A 736 -7.26 -17.23 -45.16
CA ALA A 736 -6.18 -17.98 -44.52
C ALA A 736 -4.79 -17.39 -44.77
N VAL A 737 -4.53 -16.90 -45.99
CA VAL A 737 -3.23 -16.29 -46.35
C VAL A 737 -3.04 -14.92 -45.72
N ALA A 738 -4.09 -14.10 -45.70
CA ALA A 738 -4.06 -12.77 -45.10
C ALA A 738 -3.73 -12.85 -43.59
N GLU A 739 -4.33 -13.80 -42.87
CA GLU A 739 -4.15 -13.94 -41.43
C GLU A 739 -2.79 -14.55 -41.06
N LEU A 740 -2.30 -15.52 -41.84
CA LEU A 740 -1.00 -16.15 -41.59
C LEU A 740 0.19 -15.28 -42.01
N ARG A 741 -0.06 -14.07 -42.53
CA ARG A 741 0.96 -13.13 -43.04
C ARG A 741 2.00 -13.80 -43.98
N GLY A 742 1.57 -14.79 -44.75
CA GLY A 742 2.45 -15.58 -45.62
C GLY A 742 1.86 -16.89 -46.12
N PHE A 743 2.45 -17.44 -47.18
CA PHE A 743 2.04 -18.71 -47.80
C PHE A 743 3.06 -19.81 -47.50
N HIS A 744 2.76 -20.68 -46.53
CA HIS A 744 3.68 -21.74 -46.07
C HIS A 744 3.24 -23.13 -46.52
N VAL A 745 4.07 -23.82 -47.32
CA VAL A 745 3.75 -25.13 -47.93
C VAL A 745 4.36 -26.32 -47.18
N SER A 746 4.37 -26.27 -45.85
CA SER A 746 4.99 -27.31 -45.00
C SER A 746 4.04 -28.47 -44.68
N SER A 747 2.73 -28.18 -44.52
CA SER A 747 1.73 -29.14 -44.06
C SER A 747 1.18 -30.02 -45.18
N LEU A 748 0.85 -31.29 -44.86
CA LEU A 748 0.12 -32.19 -45.74
C LEU A 748 -1.23 -31.62 -46.17
N HIS A 749 -1.94 -30.94 -45.26
CA HIS A 749 -3.21 -30.27 -45.57
C HIS A 749 -3.04 -29.22 -46.68
N VAL A 750 -2.00 -28.39 -46.60
CA VAL A 750 -1.74 -27.34 -47.59
C VAL A 750 -1.40 -27.96 -48.96
N LYS A 751 -0.60 -29.05 -48.98
CA LYS A 751 -0.25 -29.76 -50.23
C LYS A 751 -1.48 -30.34 -50.93
N PHE A 752 -2.33 -31.07 -50.20
CA PHE A 752 -3.58 -31.61 -50.77
C PHE A 752 -4.59 -30.51 -51.10
N GLY A 753 -4.67 -29.45 -50.30
CA GLY A 753 -5.51 -28.28 -50.57
C GLY A 753 -5.17 -27.58 -51.88
N ILE A 754 -3.88 -27.28 -52.11
CA ILE A 754 -3.42 -26.67 -53.37
C ILE A 754 -3.71 -27.58 -54.57
N ALA A 755 -3.45 -28.89 -54.43
CA ALA A 755 -3.75 -29.85 -55.49
C ALA A 755 -5.25 -29.90 -55.82
N ALA A 756 -6.13 -29.86 -54.82
CA ALA A 756 -7.58 -29.83 -55.01
C ALA A 756 -8.03 -28.53 -55.70
N ILE A 757 -7.51 -27.37 -55.27
CA ILE A 757 -7.80 -26.06 -55.87
C ILE A 757 -7.36 -26.03 -57.34
N PHE A 758 -6.15 -26.51 -57.62
CA PHE A 758 -5.62 -26.58 -58.99
C PHE A 758 -6.52 -27.43 -59.90
N LEU A 759 -6.87 -28.64 -59.47
CA LEU A 759 -7.77 -29.52 -60.23
C LEU A 759 -9.18 -28.92 -60.39
N GLY A 760 -9.66 -28.20 -59.37
CA GLY A 760 -10.95 -27.50 -59.39
C GLY A 760 -10.97 -26.35 -60.40
N CYS A 761 -9.96 -25.49 -60.42
CA CYS A 761 -9.82 -24.38 -61.38
C CYS A 761 -9.62 -24.87 -62.82
N LEU A 762 -9.00 -26.04 -63.02
CA LEU A 762 -8.89 -26.66 -64.34
C LEU A 762 -10.26 -27.10 -64.92
N GLN A 763 -11.27 -27.36 -64.08
CA GLN A 763 -12.59 -27.79 -64.58
C GLN A 763 -13.30 -26.73 -65.41
N PRO A 764 -13.49 -25.46 -64.96
CA PRO A 764 -14.07 -24.41 -65.79
C PRO A 764 -13.26 -24.10 -67.05
N MET A 765 -11.91 -24.13 -66.96
CA MET A 765 -11.05 -23.92 -68.13
C MET A 765 -11.26 -25.01 -69.18
N ASN A 766 -11.33 -26.27 -68.73
CA ASN A 766 -11.66 -27.40 -69.60
C ASN A 766 -13.09 -27.30 -70.16
N ALA A 767 -14.04 -26.78 -69.39
CA ALA A 767 -15.42 -26.58 -69.82
C ALA A 767 -15.58 -25.50 -70.91
N PHE A 768 -14.70 -24.50 -70.96
CA PHE A 768 -14.68 -23.51 -72.05
C PHE A 768 -14.29 -24.12 -73.39
N MET A 769 -13.43 -25.15 -73.39
CA MET A 769 -13.01 -25.87 -74.60
C MET A 769 -13.99 -26.99 -75.02
N ARG A 770 -15.20 -26.99 -74.47
CA ARG A 770 -16.23 -28.01 -74.72
C ARG A 770 -16.66 -28.00 -76.20
N PRO A 771 -16.45 -29.10 -76.96
CA PRO A 771 -16.88 -29.19 -78.37
C PRO A 771 -18.41 -29.09 -78.50
N GLU A 772 -18.94 -28.58 -79.61
CA GLU A 772 -20.41 -28.44 -79.81
C GLU A 772 -21.16 -29.78 -79.77
N LYS A 773 -22.44 -29.74 -79.39
CA LYS A 773 -23.32 -30.92 -79.40
C LYS A 773 -23.71 -31.21 -80.87
N PRO A 774 -23.62 -32.46 -81.36
CA PRO A 774 -24.09 -32.79 -82.70
C PRO A 774 -25.60 -32.50 -82.83
N ALA A 775 -26.03 -32.02 -84.00
CA ALA A 775 -27.44 -31.88 -84.34
C ALA A 775 -28.10 -33.26 -84.47
N ASN A 776 -29.39 -33.35 -84.12
CA ASN A 776 -30.15 -34.59 -83.98
C ASN A 776 -29.88 -35.60 -85.13
N GLY A 777 -29.42 -36.80 -84.77
CA GLY A 777 -29.21 -37.92 -85.70
C GLY A 777 -27.79 -38.11 -86.26
N GLN A 778 -26.80 -37.29 -85.91
CA GLN A 778 -25.39 -37.50 -86.29
C GLN A 778 -24.56 -38.18 -85.20
N ASP A 779 -23.61 -39.04 -85.62
CA ASP A 779 -22.66 -39.71 -84.73
C ASP A 779 -21.82 -38.71 -83.93
N VAL A 780 -21.61 -39.00 -82.64
CA VAL A 780 -20.87 -38.13 -81.73
C VAL A 780 -19.40 -38.03 -82.15
N SER A 781 -18.89 -36.80 -82.28
CA SER A 781 -17.47 -36.55 -82.58
C SER A 781 -16.55 -37.23 -81.55
N PRO A 782 -15.47 -37.93 -81.98
CA PRO A 782 -14.52 -38.56 -81.06
C PRO A 782 -13.85 -37.55 -80.12
N LYS A 783 -13.71 -36.28 -80.54
CA LYS A 783 -13.20 -35.20 -79.68
C LYS A 783 -14.15 -34.90 -78.50
N ARG A 784 -15.46 -34.96 -78.73
CA ARG A 784 -16.47 -34.73 -77.69
C ARG A 784 -16.48 -35.86 -76.67
N LEU A 785 -16.35 -37.11 -77.13
CA LEU A 785 -16.27 -38.27 -76.25
C LEU A 785 -15.02 -38.24 -75.35
N VAL A 786 -13.85 -37.94 -75.93
CA VAL A 786 -12.60 -37.80 -75.15
C VAL A 786 -12.71 -36.69 -74.12
N TRP A 787 -13.29 -35.53 -74.49
CA TRP A 787 -13.52 -34.43 -73.56
C TRP A 787 -14.45 -34.83 -72.40
N GLU A 788 -15.54 -35.56 -72.67
CA GLU A 788 -16.48 -36.00 -71.63
C GLU A 788 -15.83 -36.97 -70.63
N TYR A 789 -15.02 -37.91 -71.10
CA TYR A 789 -14.22 -38.78 -70.22
C TYR A 789 -13.22 -38.00 -69.40
N PHE A 790 -12.46 -37.11 -70.04
CA PHE A 790 -11.45 -36.30 -69.37
C PHE A 790 -12.07 -35.39 -68.29
N HIS A 791 -13.16 -34.68 -68.62
CA HIS A 791 -13.90 -33.83 -67.68
C HIS A 791 -14.44 -34.63 -66.49
N ALA A 792 -15.05 -35.79 -66.74
CA ALA A 792 -15.61 -36.63 -65.68
C ALA A 792 -14.53 -37.22 -64.75
N ILE A 793 -13.40 -37.67 -65.30
CA ILE A 793 -12.30 -38.25 -64.50
C ILE A 793 -11.63 -37.18 -63.65
N VAL A 794 -11.20 -36.07 -64.25
CA VAL A 794 -10.49 -35.01 -63.52
C VAL A 794 -11.41 -34.38 -62.45
N GLY A 795 -12.71 -34.22 -62.73
CA GLY A 795 -13.67 -33.72 -61.74
C GLY A 795 -13.85 -34.66 -60.54
N ARG A 796 -13.88 -35.99 -60.77
CA ARG A 796 -13.94 -36.98 -59.68
C ARG A 796 -12.65 -37.01 -58.86
N CYS A 797 -11.50 -36.93 -59.51
CA CYS A 797 -10.20 -36.83 -58.83
C CYS A 797 -10.13 -35.58 -57.94
N ALA A 798 -10.61 -34.42 -58.43
CA ALA A 798 -10.64 -33.19 -57.65
C ALA A 798 -11.40 -33.35 -56.33
N VAL A 799 -12.59 -33.98 -56.36
CA VAL A 799 -13.39 -34.23 -55.15
C VAL A 799 -12.67 -35.17 -54.19
N ILE A 800 -12.07 -36.26 -54.67
CA ILE A 800 -11.33 -37.20 -53.80
C ILE A 800 -10.19 -36.48 -53.08
N VAL A 801 -9.39 -35.68 -53.81
CA VAL A 801 -8.30 -34.91 -53.22
C VAL A 801 -8.84 -33.85 -52.24
N GLY A 802 -9.96 -33.20 -52.56
CA GLY A 802 -10.64 -32.25 -51.66
C GLY A 802 -11.10 -32.89 -50.34
N VAL A 803 -11.64 -34.11 -50.38
CA VAL A 803 -12.02 -34.85 -49.17
C VAL A 803 -10.79 -35.18 -48.31
N VAL A 804 -9.69 -35.62 -48.92
CA VAL A 804 -8.42 -35.85 -48.20
C VAL A 804 -7.90 -34.55 -47.57
N ALA A 805 -8.04 -33.42 -48.27
CA ALA A 805 -7.67 -32.11 -47.73
C ALA A 805 -8.50 -31.72 -46.49
N LEU A 806 -9.80 -32.01 -46.46
CA LEU A 806 -10.65 -31.76 -45.28
C LEU A 806 -10.18 -32.56 -44.07
N PHE A 807 -9.96 -33.87 -44.23
CA PHE A 807 -9.50 -34.73 -43.12
C PHE A 807 -8.12 -34.36 -42.60
N THR A 808 -7.17 -34.09 -43.50
CA THR A 808 -5.83 -33.63 -43.10
C THR A 808 -5.85 -32.23 -42.46
N GLY A 809 -6.81 -31.38 -42.84
CA GLY A 809 -7.04 -30.06 -42.21
C GLY A 809 -7.53 -30.18 -40.77
N MET A 810 -8.50 -31.07 -40.53
CA MET A 810 -8.99 -31.34 -39.17
C MET A 810 -7.90 -31.91 -38.26
N LYS A 811 -7.06 -32.83 -38.77
CA LYS A 811 -5.90 -33.34 -38.05
C LYS A 811 -4.91 -32.22 -37.69
N HIS A 812 -4.60 -31.36 -38.66
CA HIS A 812 -3.69 -30.22 -38.44
C HIS A 812 -4.23 -29.24 -37.39
N LEU A 813 -5.55 -29.00 -37.39
CA LEU A 813 -6.21 -28.17 -36.38
C LEU A 813 -6.10 -28.79 -34.98
N GLY A 814 -6.32 -30.09 -34.86
CA GLY A 814 -6.19 -30.85 -33.60
C GLY A 814 -4.76 -30.84 -33.06
N ASP A 815 -3.78 -31.15 -33.89
CA ASP A 815 -2.36 -31.20 -33.49
C ASP A 815 -1.86 -29.81 -33.02
N ARG A 816 -2.44 -28.71 -33.52
CA ARG A 816 -2.02 -27.34 -33.18
C ARG A 816 -2.66 -26.78 -31.91
N TYR A 817 -3.90 -27.17 -31.59
CA TYR A 817 -4.69 -26.54 -30.52
C TYR A 817 -5.13 -27.49 -29.40
N GLY A 818 -4.86 -28.79 -29.49
CA GLY A 818 -5.15 -29.75 -28.42
C GLY A 818 -6.64 -29.81 -28.02
N ALA A 819 -7.54 -29.43 -28.92
CA ALA A 819 -8.96 -29.30 -28.64
C ALA A 819 -9.68 -30.66 -28.66
N GLU A 820 -10.34 -31.00 -27.56
CA GLU A 820 -11.14 -32.22 -27.40
C GLU A 820 -12.28 -32.34 -28.44
N ASP A 821 -12.82 -31.20 -28.90
CA ASP A 821 -13.91 -31.14 -29.89
C ASP A 821 -13.54 -31.61 -31.30
N VAL A 822 -12.24 -31.69 -31.63
CA VAL A 822 -11.80 -32.08 -32.99
C VAL A 822 -12.17 -33.53 -33.29
N HIS A 823 -12.23 -34.39 -32.26
CA HIS A 823 -12.64 -35.78 -32.44
C HIS A 823 -14.11 -35.89 -32.85
N GLY A 824 -14.99 -35.08 -32.24
CA GLY A 824 -16.41 -35.01 -32.57
C GLY A 824 -16.67 -34.48 -33.99
N LEU A 825 -15.98 -33.41 -34.39
CA LEU A 825 -16.08 -32.87 -35.75
C LEU A 825 -15.56 -33.84 -36.81
N ASN A 826 -14.46 -34.55 -36.53
CA ASN A 826 -13.94 -35.56 -37.45
C ASN A 826 -14.90 -36.75 -37.61
N LEU A 827 -15.53 -37.21 -36.52
CA LEU A 827 -16.56 -38.24 -36.56
C LEU A 827 -17.77 -37.78 -37.39
N ALA A 828 -18.23 -36.54 -37.21
CA ALA A 828 -19.32 -35.97 -37.99
C ALA A 828 -19.01 -35.92 -39.49
N LEU A 829 -17.78 -35.56 -39.87
CA LEU A 829 -17.33 -35.60 -41.27
C LEU A 829 -17.33 -37.01 -41.86
N ILE A 830 -16.89 -38.03 -41.10
CA ILE A 830 -16.94 -39.43 -41.53
C ILE A 830 -18.38 -39.85 -41.81
N VAL A 831 -19.29 -39.56 -40.86
CA VAL A 831 -20.72 -39.87 -41.00
C VAL A 831 -21.32 -39.16 -42.23
N TRP A 832 -20.98 -37.89 -42.46
CA TRP A 832 -21.46 -37.14 -43.63
C TRP A 832 -21.08 -37.79 -44.97
N PHE A 833 -19.80 -38.14 -45.15
CA PHE A 833 -19.35 -38.78 -46.39
C PHE A 833 -19.89 -40.20 -46.55
N LEU A 834 -20.10 -40.95 -45.45
CA LEU A 834 -20.77 -42.25 -45.49
C LEU A 834 -22.22 -42.14 -45.96
N ILE A 835 -22.98 -41.17 -45.43
CA ILE A 835 -24.35 -40.89 -45.87
C ILE A 835 -24.36 -40.52 -47.35
N GLY A 836 -23.46 -39.63 -47.79
CA GLY A 836 -23.31 -39.27 -49.19
C GLY A 836 -23.05 -40.50 -50.08
N ALA A 837 -22.10 -41.37 -49.69
CA ALA A 837 -21.80 -42.60 -50.42
C ALA A 837 -23.02 -43.53 -50.51
N LEU A 838 -23.74 -43.75 -49.40
CA LEU A 838 -24.96 -44.56 -49.37
C LEU A 838 -26.05 -44.01 -50.30
N ILE A 839 -26.27 -42.68 -50.30
CA ILE A 839 -27.20 -42.01 -51.22
C ILE A 839 -26.79 -42.26 -52.67
N THR A 840 -25.51 -42.12 -53.00
CA THR A 840 -25.04 -42.39 -54.38
C THR A 840 -25.20 -43.85 -54.78
N MET A 841 -24.94 -44.80 -53.88
CA MET A 841 -25.16 -46.22 -54.15
C MET A 841 -26.65 -46.53 -54.35
N TYR A 842 -27.52 -45.94 -53.54
CA TYR A 842 -28.97 -46.08 -53.68
C TYR A 842 -29.48 -45.51 -55.01
N LEU A 843 -29.04 -44.30 -55.37
CA LEU A 843 -29.40 -43.68 -56.65
C LEU A 843 -28.90 -44.50 -57.83
N GLU A 844 -27.67 -45.02 -57.78
CA GLU A 844 -27.11 -45.88 -58.83
C GLU A 844 -27.84 -47.23 -58.93
N TYR A 845 -28.22 -47.82 -57.79
CA TYR A 845 -29.04 -49.03 -57.75
C TYR A 845 -30.40 -48.80 -58.41
N ARG A 846 -31.07 -47.69 -58.10
CA ARG A 846 -32.36 -47.31 -58.69
C ARG A 846 -32.26 -47.05 -60.19
N GLU A 847 -31.18 -46.40 -60.64
CA GLU A 847 -30.90 -46.16 -62.05
C GLU A 847 -30.72 -47.49 -62.82
N ARG A 848 -29.97 -48.44 -62.24
CA ARG A 848 -29.78 -49.79 -62.80
C ARG A 848 -31.07 -50.59 -62.86
N GLN A 849 -31.92 -50.50 -61.84
CA GLN A 849 -33.25 -51.15 -61.85
C GLN A 849 -34.14 -50.55 -62.95
N ARG A 850 -34.20 -49.21 -63.09
CA ARG A 850 -34.92 -48.56 -64.22
C ARG A 850 -34.42 -49.03 -65.59
N ARG A 851 -33.12 -49.25 -65.76
CA ARG A 851 -32.55 -49.79 -67.02
C ARG A 851 -32.94 -51.25 -67.25
N LYS A 852 -33.03 -52.08 -66.19
CA LYS A 852 -33.57 -53.45 -66.27
C LYS A 852 -35.06 -53.47 -66.61
N ASP A 853 -35.86 -52.56 -66.04
CA ASP A 853 -37.28 -52.46 -66.35
C ASP A 853 -37.54 -51.96 -67.78
N LYS A 854 -36.76 -50.99 -68.29
CA LYS A 854 -36.81 -50.55 -69.71
C LYS A 854 -36.41 -51.68 -70.69
N THR A 855 -35.54 -52.60 -70.29
CA THR A 855 -35.12 -53.75 -71.14
C THR A 855 -36.10 -54.94 -71.04
N SER A 856 -36.75 -55.16 -69.90
CA SER A 856 -37.79 -56.19 -69.73
C SER A 856 -39.15 -55.76 -70.32
N GLY A 857 -39.47 -54.47 -70.35
CA GLY A 857 -40.73 -53.93 -70.90
C GLY A 857 -40.80 -53.91 -72.44
N ARG A 858 -39.66 -54.01 -73.15
CA ARG A 858 -39.60 -53.96 -74.63
C ARG A 858 -40.03 -55.28 -75.32
N SER A 859 -40.36 -56.33 -74.55
CA SER A 859 -40.86 -57.61 -75.05
C SER A 859 -42.39 -57.72 -75.14
N LYS A 860 -43.17 -56.72 -74.70
CA LYS A 860 -44.64 -56.74 -74.83
C LYS A 860 -45.18 -55.33 -75.05
N TRP A 861 -45.79 -55.16 -76.23
CA TRP A 861 -46.62 -54.05 -76.72
C TRP A 861 -45.95 -52.94 -77.55
N VAL A 862 -46.41 -52.87 -78.79
CA VAL A 862 -46.32 -51.75 -79.74
C VAL A 862 -47.70 -51.07 -79.76
N LEU A 863 -47.77 -49.78 -79.43
CA LEU A 863 -48.67 -48.80 -80.07
C LEU A 863 -48.15 -47.39 -79.75
N GLY A 864 -48.18 -46.53 -80.76
CA GLY A 864 -47.45 -45.26 -80.79
C GLY A 864 -47.93 -44.18 -79.82
N ASN A 865 -46.98 -43.32 -79.46
CA ASN A 865 -47.13 -41.88 -79.55
C ASN A 865 -45.74 -41.26 -79.73
N LEU A 866 -45.60 -40.46 -80.78
CA LEU A 866 -44.46 -39.60 -81.07
C LEU A 866 -44.48 -38.43 -80.09
N GLU A 867 -43.68 -38.50 -79.02
CA GLU A 867 -43.06 -37.32 -78.41
C GLU A 867 -41.64 -37.71 -77.97
N GLU A 868 -40.69 -36.82 -78.28
CA GLU A 868 -39.25 -37.00 -78.31
C GLU A 868 -38.64 -37.43 -76.95
N ASP A 869 -38.11 -38.66 -76.87
CA ASP A 869 -37.25 -39.14 -75.78
C ASP A 869 -35.81 -39.30 -76.30
N ASP A 870 -35.09 -38.17 -76.40
CA ASP A 870 -33.64 -38.15 -76.63
C ASP A 870 -32.89 -38.55 -75.33
N SER A 871 -32.94 -39.83 -75.00
CA SER A 871 -32.15 -40.40 -73.90
C SER A 871 -31.51 -41.75 -74.26
N ILE A 872 -30.76 -41.79 -75.37
CA ILE A 872 -29.79 -42.86 -75.63
C ILE A 872 -28.48 -42.54 -74.92
N ASP A 873 -28.25 -43.22 -73.80
CA ASP A 873 -26.99 -43.26 -73.08
C ASP A 873 -26.01 -44.17 -73.85
N LEU A 874 -25.07 -43.57 -74.60
CA LEU A 874 -24.10 -44.25 -75.48
C LEU A 874 -23.00 -45.04 -74.72
N LEU A 875 -23.22 -45.37 -73.44
CA LEU A 875 -22.26 -46.10 -72.61
C LEU A 875 -22.78 -47.52 -72.28
N SER A 876 -23.09 -48.32 -73.31
CA SER A 876 -23.28 -49.77 -73.16
C SER A 876 -22.33 -50.56 -74.08
N PRO A 877 -21.57 -51.54 -73.56
CA PRO A 877 -20.67 -52.35 -74.38
C PRO A 877 -21.40 -53.62 -74.84
N SER A 878 -22.12 -53.57 -75.96
CA SER A 878 -22.48 -54.79 -76.70
C SER A 878 -22.74 -54.50 -78.18
N ARG A 879 -21.74 -54.79 -79.01
CA ARG A 879 -21.81 -54.83 -80.48
C ARG A 879 -22.26 -56.23 -80.89
N ALA A 880 -23.28 -56.35 -81.73
CA ALA A 880 -23.50 -57.55 -82.55
C ALA A 880 -24.04 -57.15 -83.93
N PHE A 881 -23.55 -57.87 -84.93
CA PHE A 881 -23.48 -57.59 -86.36
C PHE A 881 -24.74 -58.01 -87.14
N ALA A 882 -24.94 -57.33 -88.30
CA ALA A 882 -25.52 -57.82 -89.58
C ALA A 882 -26.98 -58.34 -89.61
N GLY A 883 -27.79 -58.12 -90.65
CA GLY A 883 -27.58 -57.47 -91.94
C GLY A 883 -28.86 -57.40 -92.79
N LYS A 884 -28.77 -56.56 -93.84
CA LYS A 884 -29.37 -56.57 -95.19
C LYS A 884 -30.84 -56.96 -95.49
N GLU A 885 -31.34 -56.19 -96.47
CA GLU A 885 -32.42 -56.45 -97.46
C GLU A 885 -33.86 -56.28 -96.99
N SER A 886 -34.82 -55.83 -97.80
CA SER A 886 -34.87 -55.05 -99.05
C SER A 886 -36.36 -54.82 -99.35
N GLU A 887 -36.66 -53.64 -99.87
CA GLU A 887 -37.74 -53.35 -100.83
C GLU A 887 -39.24 -53.51 -100.51
N ASN A 888 -39.90 -52.42 -100.94
CA ASN A 888 -41.18 -52.33 -101.67
C ASN A 888 -42.52 -52.23 -100.92
N SER A 889 -42.98 -50.98 -100.88
CA SER A 889 -44.08 -50.46 -101.74
C SER A 889 -45.41 -51.21 -101.71
N GLY A 890 -46.48 -50.50 -101.32
CA GLY A 890 -47.83 -51.00 -101.60
C GLY A 890 -48.96 -50.33 -100.84
N ARG A 891 -49.11 -49.02 -101.05
CA ARG A 891 -50.38 -48.26 -101.15
C ARG A 891 -51.65 -49.14 -101.26
N MET A 892 -52.64 -48.96 -100.39
CA MET A 892 -53.92 -48.32 -100.76
C MET A 892 -54.89 -48.26 -99.58
N GLU A 893 -55.56 -47.13 -99.56
CA GLU A 893 -56.61 -46.66 -98.67
C GLU A 893 -57.94 -47.43 -98.80
N VAL A 894 -58.86 -46.98 -97.93
CA VAL A 894 -60.31 -46.83 -98.10
C VAL A 894 -61.13 -47.91 -97.39
N GLN A 895 -61.87 -47.53 -96.33
CA GLN A 895 -63.29 -47.16 -96.48
C GLN A 895 -63.94 -46.70 -95.15
N LEU A 896 -64.25 -45.40 -95.16
CA LEU A 896 -65.33 -44.63 -94.52
C LEU A 896 -66.40 -45.32 -93.64
N GLU A 897 -66.64 -44.69 -92.47
CA GLU A 897 -67.91 -44.29 -91.81
C GLU A 897 -69.07 -45.31 -91.63
N PRO A 898 -69.90 -45.24 -90.54
CA PRO A 898 -70.60 -44.00 -90.16
C PRO A 898 -71.00 -43.76 -88.67
N LEU A 899 -71.31 -42.47 -88.42
CA LEU A 899 -72.40 -41.86 -87.62
C LEU A 899 -72.75 -42.29 -86.17
N ASN A 900 -72.70 -41.25 -85.33
CA ASN A 900 -73.59 -40.85 -84.21
C ASN A 900 -73.80 -41.84 -83.03
N ARG A 901 -73.62 -41.40 -81.78
CA ARG A 901 -74.41 -40.35 -81.13
C ARG A 901 -73.71 -39.83 -79.87
#